data_AF-A0A5Q4G6X1-F1
#
_entry.id   AF-A0A5Q4G6X1-F1
#
_cell.length_a   1.000
_cell.length_b   1.000
_cell.length_c   1.000
_cell.angle_alpha   90.00
_cell.angle_beta   90.00
_cell.angle_gamma   90.00
#
_symmetry.space_group_name_H-M   'P 1'
#
loop_
_entity.id
_entity.type
_entity.pdbx_description
1 polymer ?
#
loop_
_entity_poly.entity_id
_entity_poly.type
_entity_poly.pdbx_seq_one_letter_code
_entity_poly.pdbx_strand_id
1 'polypeptide(L)'
;MKAITFSVVILLGALLADVGVTGTDSEELDLLALHWHPATAVEARRRTLALGIWLESGELDARQWRSALESRLLGLERAAVRVPAEWALPADGILAWLVHARDQNLPGLRPALSPASLRRAGDLLGDERHGGRLARLYRPAALQAELIWQDLGARLEELERSDSDADDGGTDVQEDDPASFWRPLREGLAEAGPEAWMDHAREQASRVRAIAAAESQSRRQFLLAELLLAEARMERSRDRQLKAVWLYFEGLVRLAAADDVLLLAAAYQDDLFAWSDVEIASLRRLDVELPVVLAQMQDAAGYLAVEDPDRAVAVGELADAYARLALFASDIAFYLDQPVREDLRQVISDCNVDPGLVGPVPRELFESCLNRLTRLLVDELDREELVGGGGPFASEFLRREAGLVSWQRARYLDGHLDWRLQGGCGSPEWINPLEWSILVHYLANWVPQRPVFFGTARWQEAIDGIVSALDLHIDQRSAWLDCVTGMGGTRRDPVQRLLDRLERAQRELGELIDGAQRQFFDEVTRPGADIDLDAGADQATAYRPESLTVGPCPGVETCGARIELPVSRALLGRFPNAYLLADQIGLGELRLCYGQVGWVERQARPARAGDPRVANYFGQLSFELLGSFVQGEEEELVFQQRLVARESQHYLFAGAEPELLELACPRGLAGEPIASQLPDSRLALVPNRLTYFVSLPTTAEAQFQANWDRGAEWRDWFVTGDRVETLVQRDGDALTARVEAELASLASRRERQLAGRLLNPILPSADDALSLAMAEVVEFTTLIRRVLEIHYPRLLRHDDQLRSLVSGDAGLLGRDRVRHLRDQGVSMARLPAIGQQRLEQLREIWLSLPAELRESGQLAPELDYGLEQLEQLIVLSRQLLLVDELSPDP
;
A
#
# COMPACT_ATOMS: atom_id res chain seq x y z
N MET A 1 31.74 -31.31 -7.72
CA MET A 1 32.87 -32.25 -7.92
C MET A 1 33.24 -32.23 -9.40
N LYS A 2 34.41 -31.65 -9.73
CA LYS A 2 35.11 -31.58 -11.05
C LYS A 2 34.33 -30.95 -12.23
N ALA A 3 34.48 -29.64 -12.48
CA ALA A 3 35.60 -28.98 -13.17
C ALA A 3 35.59 -29.15 -14.70
N ILE A 4 34.93 -28.22 -15.39
CA ILE A 4 35.34 -27.72 -16.72
C ILE A 4 35.12 -26.21 -16.68
N THR A 5 36.14 -25.51 -16.17
CA THR A 5 36.33 -24.07 -16.27
C THR A 5 37.27 -23.88 -17.45
N PHE A 6 36.75 -23.49 -18.62
CA PHE A 6 37.58 -23.18 -19.80
C PHE A 6 36.94 -22.09 -20.67
N SER A 7 37.50 -20.88 -20.51
CA SER A 7 37.85 -19.95 -21.59
C SER A 7 36.77 -19.24 -22.43
N VAL A 8 36.15 -18.20 -21.87
CA VAL A 8 35.63 -17.03 -22.66
C VAL A 8 36.12 -15.67 -22.11
N VAL A 9 36.89 -15.63 -21.02
CA VAL A 9 37.36 -14.37 -20.37
C VAL A 9 38.68 -13.82 -20.94
N ILE A 10 39.26 -14.41 -21.99
CA ILE A 10 40.53 -13.94 -22.56
C ILE A 10 40.44 -13.87 -24.09
N LEU A 11 39.64 -12.95 -24.63
CA LEU A 11 39.83 -12.47 -26.01
C LEU A 11 39.24 -11.08 -26.35
N LEU A 12 38.80 -10.29 -25.36
CA LEU A 12 38.35 -8.89 -25.58
C LEU A 12 39.18 -7.84 -24.83
N GLY A 13 40.24 -8.25 -24.12
CA GLY A 13 41.12 -7.36 -23.34
C GLY A 13 42.44 -6.97 -24.00
N ALA A 14 42.65 -7.22 -25.30
CA ALA A 14 43.96 -7.07 -25.94
C ALA A 14 43.96 -6.31 -27.29
N LEU A 15 43.01 -5.38 -27.50
CA LEU A 15 43.01 -4.47 -28.65
C LEU A 15 42.77 -3.00 -28.29
N LEU A 16 42.99 -2.64 -27.02
CA LEU A 16 43.01 -1.25 -26.54
C LEU A 16 44.32 -0.98 -25.80
N ALA A 17 45.39 -0.75 -26.55
CA ALA A 17 46.57 -0.01 -26.12
C ALA A 17 47.40 0.30 -27.36
N ASP A 18 47.30 1.52 -27.87
CA ASP A 18 48.39 2.50 -27.81
C ASP A 18 47.99 3.71 -28.68
N VAL A 19 47.20 4.63 -28.12
CA VAL A 19 47.14 6.02 -28.59
C VAL A 19 47.51 6.85 -27.38
N GLY A 20 48.65 7.53 -27.46
CA GLY A 20 49.14 8.41 -26.40
C GLY A 20 48.12 9.52 -26.13
N VAL A 21 47.39 9.36 -25.03
CA VAL A 21 46.48 10.37 -24.50
C VAL A 21 47.34 11.49 -23.88
N THR A 22 47.44 12.60 -24.59
CA THR A 22 47.95 13.87 -24.06
C THR A 22 47.02 14.35 -22.93
N GLY A 23 47.56 14.98 -21.88
CA GLY A 23 46.82 15.30 -20.64
C GLY A 23 45.55 16.15 -20.77
N THR A 24 45.23 16.71 -21.94
CA THR A 24 43.99 17.45 -22.23
C THR A 24 42.77 16.53 -22.42
N ASP A 25 42.95 15.33 -22.97
CA ASP A 25 41.85 14.40 -23.30
C ASP A 25 41.19 13.81 -22.04
N SER A 26 41.96 13.65 -20.96
CA SER A 26 41.48 13.14 -19.68
C SER A 26 40.64 14.17 -18.93
N GLU A 27 40.99 15.46 -19.00
CA GLU A 27 40.25 16.52 -18.33
C GLU A 27 38.90 16.78 -19.00
N GLU A 28 38.84 16.73 -20.33
CA GLU A 28 37.58 16.84 -21.09
C GLU A 28 36.65 15.66 -20.81
N LEU A 29 37.19 14.44 -20.70
CA LEU A 29 36.40 13.26 -20.34
C LEU A 29 35.84 13.35 -18.92
N ASP A 30 36.62 13.88 -17.97
CA ASP A 30 36.17 14.10 -16.58
C ASP A 30 35.06 15.17 -16.52
N LEU A 31 35.08 16.18 -17.38
CA LEU A 31 33.99 17.16 -17.50
C LEU A 31 32.70 16.51 -18.05
N LEU A 32 32.80 15.68 -19.08
CA LEU A 32 31.65 14.92 -19.60
C LEU A 32 31.10 13.96 -18.53
N ALA A 33 31.97 13.33 -17.75
CA ALA A 33 31.58 12.41 -16.67
C ALA A 33 30.68 13.09 -15.62
N LEU A 34 30.77 14.41 -15.42
CA LEU A 34 29.89 15.15 -14.50
C LEU A 34 28.39 14.93 -14.79
N HIS A 35 28.03 14.68 -16.05
CA HIS A 35 26.65 14.50 -16.51
C HIS A 35 26.08 13.13 -16.17
N TRP A 36 26.93 12.19 -15.76
CA TRP A 36 26.58 10.80 -15.51
C TRP A 36 26.92 10.37 -14.08
N HIS A 37 27.72 11.17 -13.37
CA HIS A 37 28.02 10.94 -11.96
C HIS A 37 26.79 11.22 -11.07
N PRO A 38 26.37 10.28 -10.20
CA PRO A 38 25.15 10.38 -9.41
C PRO A 38 24.93 11.67 -8.61
N ALA A 39 26.01 12.27 -8.11
CA ALA A 39 25.95 13.47 -7.28
C ALA A 39 25.91 14.78 -8.08
N THR A 40 26.39 14.78 -9.33
CA THR A 40 26.56 16.01 -10.12
C THR A 40 25.68 16.03 -11.37
N ALA A 41 25.14 14.88 -11.80
CA ALA A 41 24.45 14.72 -13.06
C ALA A 41 23.31 15.73 -13.27
N VAL A 42 22.45 15.94 -12.26
CA VAL A 42 21.31 16.86 -12.38
C VAL A 42 21.79 18.28 -12.64
N GLU A 43 22.73 18.77 -11.82
CA GLU A 43 23.24 20.13 -11.94
C GLU A 43 24.09 20.33 -13.20
N ALA A 44 24.90 19.34 -13.57
CA ALA A 44 25.69 19.39 -14.79
C ALA A 44 24.82 19.47 -16.04
N ARG A 45 23.77 18.65 -16.11
CA ARG A 45 22.79 18.66 -17.21
C ARG A 45 22.02 19.98 -17.27
N ARG A 46 21.64 20.54 -16.11
CA ARG A 46 20.97 21.84 -16.01
C ARG A 46 21.84 22.97 -16.57
N ARG A 47 23.11 23.00 -16.19
CA ARG A 47 24.13 23.93 -16.68
C ARG A 47 24.32 23.83 -18.19
N THR A 48 24.47 22.62 -18.70
CA THR A 48 24.62 22.38 -20.14
C THR A 48 23.37 22.77 -20.92
N LEU A 49 22.17 22.52 -20.39
CA LEU A 49 20.92 22.96 -21.01
C LEU A 49 20.81 24.49 -21.05
N ALA A 50 21.09 25.17 -19.93
CA ALA A 50 21.08 26.63 -19.86
C ALA A 50 22.05 27.24 -20.88
N LEU A 51 23.23 26.63 -21.04
CA LEU A 51 24.23 27.02 -22.02
C LEU A 51 23.73 26.81 -23.45
N GLY A 52 23.13 25.65 -23.76
CA GLY A 52 22.53 25.38 -25.07
C GLY A 52 21.43 26.40 -25.43
N ILE A 53 20.59 26.77 -24.47
CA ILE A 53 19.55 27.81 -24.66
C ILE A 53 20.17 29.18 -24.94
N TRP A 54 21.26 29.53 -24.26
CA TRP A 54 21.96 30.79 -24.49
C TRP A 54 22.59 30.84 -25.88
N LEU A 55 23.30 29.79 -26.29
CA LEU A 55 23.93 29.69 -27.61
C LEU A 55 22.92 29.85 -28.75
N GLU A 56 21.71 29.29 -28.58
CA GLU A 56 20.66 29.43 -29.59
C GLU A 56 20.13 30.87 -29.71
N SER A 57 20.03 31.60 -28.60
CA SER A 57 19.41 32.94 -28.59
C SER A 57 20.16 33.98 -29.43
N GLY A 58 21.43 33.70 -29.80
CA GLY A 58 22.25 34.59 -30.61
C GLY A 58 22.61 35.91 -29.93
N GLU A 59 22.36 36.06 -28.62
CA GLU A 59 22.73 37.23 -27.82
C GLU A 59 24.25 37.46 -27.87
N LEU A 60 24.68 38.68 -28.21
CA LEU A 60 26.08 39.03 -28.56
C LEU A 60 26.87 39.74 -27.46
N ASP A 61 26.29 40.00 -26.29
CA ASP A 61 27.02 40.75 -25.24
C ASP A 61 27.97 39.84 -24.44
N ALA A 62 29.23 39.78 -24.89
CA ALA A 62 30.34 39.05 -24.27
C ALA A 62 30.58 39.43 -22.81
N ARG A 63 30.16 40.63 -22.37
CA ARG A 63 30.42 41.10 -21.00
C ARG A 63 29.38 40.62 -20.00
N GLN A 64 28.29 40.00 -20.47
CA GLN A 64 27.14 39.60 -19.64
C GLN A 64 26.71 38.13 -19.81
N TRP A 65 27.43 37.31 -20.59
CA TRP A 65 27.03 35.93 -20.87
C TRP A 65 26.81 35.08 -19.59
N ARG A 66 27.62 35.27 -18.55
CA ARG A 66 27.42 34.61 -17.25
C ARG A 66 26.13 35.02 -16.56
N SER A 67 25.82 36.32 -16.56
CA SER A 67 24.55 36.84 -16.01
C SER A 67 23.35 36.30 -16.79
N ALA A 68 23.47 36.25 -18.12
CA ALA A 68 22.47 35.68 -19.01
C ALA A 68 22.26 34.17 -18.77
N LEU A 69 23.33 33.45 -18.45
CA LEU A 69 23.31 32.03 -18.11
C LEU A 69 22.72 31.78 -16.71
N GLU A 70 23.10 32.58 -15.71
CA GLU A 70 22.54 32.54 -14.36
C GLU A 70 21.03 32.78 -14.38
N SER A 71 20.57 33.76 -15.18
CA SER A 71 19.14 34.01 -15.36
C SER A 71 18.40 32.79 -15.93
N ARG A 72 18.98 32.11 -16.93
CA ARG A 72 18.43 30.87 -17.51
C ARG A 72 18.46 29.71 -16.51
N LEU A 73 19.54 29.57 -15.73
CA LEU A 73 19.65 28.59 -14.65
C LEU A 73 18.54 28.77 -13.61
N LEU A 74 18.27 30.01 -13.18
CA LEU A 74 17.15 30.34 -12.29
C LEU A 74 15.80 29.97 -12.91
N GLY A 75 15.62 30.19 -14.22
CA GLY A 75 14.43 29.76 -14.94
C GLY A 75 14.23 28.24 -14.92
N LEU A 76 15.30 27.49 -15.20
CA LEU A 76 15.30 26.03 -15.14
C LEU A 76 15.09 25.51 -13.71
N GLU A 77 15.64 26.19 -12.70
CA GLU A 77 15.42 25.89 -11.28
C GLU A 77 13.95 25.99 -10.90
N ARG A 78 13.28 27.07 -11.29
CA ARG A 78 11.84 27.25 -11.04
C ARG A 78 11.01 26.16 -11.73
N ALA A 79 11.33 25.84 -12.98
CA ALA A 79 10.67 24.76 -13.70
C ALA A 79 10.88 23.39 -13.03
N ALA A 80 12.09 23.13 -12.51
CA ALA A 80 12.45 21.88 -11.84
C ALA A 80 11.73 21.67 -10.50
N VAL A 81 11.23 22.73 -9.86
CA VAL A 81 10.40 22.61 -8.63
C VAL A 81 9.14 21.78 -8.90
N ARG A 82 8.53 21.92 -10.09
CA ARG A 82 7.31 21.19 -10.47
C ARG A 82 7.62 19.82 -11.09
N VAL A 83 8.66 19.74 -11.91
CA VAL A 83 9.08 18.48 -12.54
C VAL A 83 10.59 18.34 -12.42
N PRO A 84 11.08 17.64 -11.38
CA PRO A 84 12.46 17.20 -11.28
C PRO A 84 12.92 16.46 -12.54
N ALA A 85 14.16 16.71 -12.96
CA ALA A 85 14.72 16.12 -14.16
C ALA A 85 14.76 14.58 -14.10
N GLU A 86 14.92 14.00 -12.91
CA GLU A 86 14.86 12.55 -12.72
C GLU A 86 13.50 11.91 -13.01
N TRP A 87 12.40 12.67 -13.01
CA TRP A 87 11.03 12.16 -13.26
C TRP A 87 10.54 12.41 -14.69
N ALA A 88 11.42 12.91 -15.57
CA ALA A 88 11.10 13.28 -16.94
C ALA A 88 11.83 12.38 -17.95
N LEU A 89 11.66 11.06 -17.80
CA LEU A 89 12.26 10.11 -18.72
C LEU A 89 11.62 10.19 -20.11
N PRO A 90 12.39 10.14 -21.21
CA PRO A 90 11.87 10.24 -22.57
C PRO A 90 10.78 9.21 -22.92
N ALA A 91 10.91 7.98 -22.40
CA ALA A 91 9.92 6.91 -22.63
C ALA A 91 8.60 7.10 -21.88
N ASP A 92 8.55 7.98 -20.88
CA ASP A 92 7.31 8.30 -20.16
C ASP A 92 6.46 9.26 -21.01
N GLY A 93 5.32 8.79 -21.50
CA GLY A 93 4.49 9.47 -22.50
C GLY A 93 4.51 8.86 -23.90
N ILE A 94 5.25 7.76 -24.11
CA ILE A 94 5.50 7.19 -25.45
C ILE A 94 4.35 6.33 -26.02
N LEU A 95 3.20 6.32 -25.33
CA LEU A 95 2.01 5.56 -25.71
C LEU A 95 1.69 5.64 -27.21
N ALA A 96 1.64 6.85 -27.75
CA ALA A 96 1.27 7.10 -29.13
C ALA A 96 2.18 6.38 -30.15
N TRP A 97 3.48 6.28 -29.85
CA TRP A 97 4.41 5.52 -30.70
C TRP A 97 4.17 4.02 -30.59
N LEU A 98 3.91 3.49 -29.39
CA LEU A 98 3.65 2.05 -29.19
C LEU A 98 2.40 1.61 -29.95
N VAL A 99 1.34 2.41 -29.91
CA VAL A 99 0.10 2.18 -30.67
C VAL A 99 0.41 2.17 -32.18
N HIS A 100 1.11 3.19 -32.67
CA HIS A 100 1.45 3.28 -34.09
C HIS A 100 2.36 2.14 -34.57
N ALA A 101 3.37 1.77 -33.77
CA ALA A 101 4.31 0.70 -34.08
C ALA A 101 3.64 -0.69 -34.10
N ARG A 102 2.60 -0.89 -33.30
CA ARG A 102 1.78 -2.11 -33.33
C ARG A 102 0.89 -2.19 -34.57
N ASP A 103 0.38 -1.05 -35.04
CA ASP A 103 -0.53 -0.98 -36.19
C ASP A 103 0.19 -1.09 -37.55
N GLN A 104 1.50 -0.80 -37.61
CA GLN A 104 2.30 -0.91 -38.83
C GLN A 104 3.20 -2.16 -38.83
N ASN A 105 3.16 -2.95 -39.91
CA ASN A 105 4.22 -3.91 -40.18
C ASN A 105 5.53 -3.13 -40.40
N LEU A 106 6.57 -3.47 -39.62
CA LEU A 106 7.65 -2.55 -39.20
C LEU A 106 8.71 -2.04 -40.21
N PRO A 107 8.85 -2.46 -41.49
CA PRO A 107 9.86 -1.85 -42.36
C PRO A 107 9.50 -0.41 -42.73
N GLY A 108 9.93 0.57 -41.92
CA GLY A 108 9.72 2.00 -42.16
C GLY A 108 9.45 2.86 -40.93
N LEU A 109 9.39 2.29 -39.73
CA LEU A 109 9.12 3.06 -38.51
C LEU A 109 10.22 4.08 -38.21
N ARG A 110 9.80 5.32 -37.93
CA ARG A 110 10.69 6.34 -37.37
C ARG A 110 11.16 5.90 -35.98
N PRO A 111 12.38 6.31 -35.56
CA PRO A 111 12.86 5.99 -34.22
C PRO A 111 11.89 6.51 -33.16
N ALA A 112 11.55 5.64 -32.21
CA ALA A 112 10.61 5.89 -31.12
C ALA A 112 10.90 7.19 -30.35
N LEU A 113 12.18 7.46 -30.14
CA LEU A 113 12.68 8.56 -29.33
C LEU A 113 13.81 9.24 -30.09
N SER A 114 13.43 10.10 -31.05
CA SER A 114 14.39 11.01 -31.67
C SER A 114 14.93 11.98 -30.61
N PRO A 115 16.24 12.31 -30.61
CA PRO A 115 16.78 13.26 -29.64
C PRO A 115 16.03 14.58 -29.79
N ALA A 116 15.40 15.03 -28.70
CA ALA A 116 14.69 16.30 -28.70
C ALA A 116 15.67 17.41 -29.09
N SER A 117 15.20 18.26 -30.00
CA SER A 117 15.96 19.42 -30.45
C SER A 117 16.09 20.40 -29.29
N LEU A 118 17.29 20.88 -29.00
CA LEU A 118 17.47 22.00 -28.08
C LEU A 118 16.98 23.32 -28.68
N ARG A 119 16.65 23.34 -29.98
CA ARG A 119 16.08 24.51 -30.63
C ARG A 119 14.75 24.91 -29.99
N ARG A 120 14.59 26.20 -29.74
CA ARG A 120 13.46 26.87 -29.08
C ARG A 120 13.25 26.45 -27.64
N ALA A 121 14.23 25.80 -27.01
CA ALA A 121 14.17 25.49 -25.59
C ALA A 121 14.07 26.77 -24.74
N GLY A 122 14.59 27.89 -25.24
CA GLY A 122 14.41 29.22 -24.64
C GLY A 122 12.96 29.70 -24.61
N ASP A 123 12.13 29.35 -25.60
CA ASP A 123 10.71 29.74 -25.65
C ASP A 123 9.89 29.07 -24.53
N LEU A 124 10.41 27.97 -23.98
CA LEU A 124 9.80 27.27 -22.84
C LEU A 124 10.16 27.93 -21.50
N LEU A 125 11.20 28.78 -21.47
CA LEU A 125 11.57 29.52 -20.28
C LEU A 125 10.57 30.64 -20.02
N GLY A 126 10.08 30.73 -18.78
CA GLY A 126 9.15 31.78 -18.35
C GLY A 126 7.72 31.30 -18.15
N ASP A 127 7.38 30.11 -18.63
CA ASP A 127 6.12 29.44 -18.31
C ASP A 127 6.36 28.11 -17.59
N GLU A 128 6.07 28.09 -16.29
CA GLU A 128 6.26 26.92 -15.45
C GLU A 128 5.39 25.72 -15.88
N ARG A 129 4.35 25.94 -16.70
CA ARG A 129 3.51 24.88 -17.28
C ARG A 129 4.32 23.96 -18.22
N HIS A 130 5.42 24.45 -18.80
CA HIS A 130 6.31 23.66 -19.66
C HIS A 130 7.42 22.91 -18.92
N GLY A 131 7.38 22.84 -17.59
CA GLY A 131 8.41 22.19 -16.79
C GLY A 131 8.70 20.74 -17.19
N GLY A 132 7.69 19.98 -17.59
CA GLY A 132 7.85 18.60 -18.09
C GLY A 132 8.68 18.50 -19.36
N ARG A 133 8.38 19.34 -20.37
CA ARG A 133 9.17 19.43 -21.61
C ARG A 133 10.60 19.89 -21.34
N LEU A 134 10.80 20.92 -20.52
CA LEU A 134 12.13 21.38 -20.12
C LEU A 134 12.94 20.26 -19.43
N ALA A 135 12.32 19.52 -18.51
CA ALA A 135 12.95 18.41 -17.81
C ALA A 135 13.38 17.27 -18.77
N ARG A 136 12.58 16.98 -19.82
CA ARG A 136 12.93 16.00 -20.87
C ARG A 136 14.15 16.42 -21.69
N LEU A 137 14.49 17.71 -21.77
CA LEU A 137 15.67 18.22 -22.50
C LEU A 137 17.01 18.00 -21.77
N TYR A 138 17.00 17.65 -20.48
CA TYR A 138 18.24 17.46 -19.69
C TYR A 138 19.10 16.32 -20.23
N ARG A 139 18.48 15.21 -20.68
CA ARG A 139 19.20 14.07 -21.24
C ARG A 139 19.74 14.36 -22.65
N PRO A 140 18.95 14.91 -23.60
CA PRO A 140 19.48 15.44 -24.86
C PRO A 140 20.65 16.42 -24.66
N ALA A 141 20.55 17.34 -23.69
CA ALA A 141 21.63 18.26 -23.36
C ALA A 141 22.90 17.51 -22.89
N ALA A 142 22.75 16.47 -22.07
CA ALA A 142 23.87 15.61 -21.66
C ALA A 142 24.54 14.91 -22.84
N LEU A 143 23.74 14.41 -23.79
CA LEU A 143 24.23 13.70 -24.98
C LEU A 143 24.90 14.66 -25.98
N GLN A 144 24.53 15.94 -25.97
CA GLN A 144 25.09 16.99 -26.83
C GLN A 144 26.14 17.85 -26.11
N ALA A 145 26.50 17.53 -24.87
CA ALA A 145 27.33 18.37 -24.01
C ALA A 145 28.66 18.77 -24.68
N GLU A 146 29.33 17.80 -25.30
CA GLU A 146 30.60 18.03 -26.01
C GLU A 146 30.46 19.07 -27.14
N LEU A 147 29.40 18.96 -27.96
CA LEU A 147 29.13 19.91 -29.05
C LEU A 147 28.80 21.31 -28.51
N ILE A 148 27.96 21.38 -27.48
CA ILE A 148 27.58 22.65 -26.83
C ILE A 148 28.81 23.35 -26.26
N TRP A 149 29.79 22.62 -25.74
CA TRP A 149 31.01 23.21 -25.20
C TRP A 149 31.99 23.65 -26.28
N GLN A 150 32.08 22.89 -27.38
CA GLN A 150 32.84 23.31 -28.56
C GLN A 150 32.27 24.61 -29.14
N ASP A 151 30.94 24.71 -29.24
CA ASP A 151 30.25 25.92 -29.70
C ASP A 151 30.49 27.11 -28.76
N LEU A 152 30.50 26.90 -27.45
CA LEU A 152 30.89 27.94 -26.48
C LEU A 152 32.33 28.42 -26.71
N GLY A 153 33.28 27.48 -26.87
CA GLY A 153 34.67 27.83 -27.14
C GLY A 153 34.83 28.65 -28.41
N ALA A 154 34.22 28.19 -29.51
CA ALA A 154 34.22 28.91 -30.79
C ALA A 154 33.60 30.31 -30.67
N ARG A 155 32.51 30.44 -29.91
CA ARG A 155 31.84 31.73 -29.68
C ARG A 155 32.67 32.69 -28.85
N LEU A 156 33.33 32.22 -27.79
CA LEU A 156 34.23 33.05 -26.98
C LEU A 156 35.44 33.52 -27.80
N GLU A 157 36.03 32.66 -28.63
CA GLU A 157 37.11 33.05 -29.54
C GLU A 157 36.65 34.06 -30.61
N GLU A 158 35.43 33.95 -31.13
CA GLU A 158 34.85 34.92 -32.07
C GLU A 158 34.72 36.31 -31.41
N LEU A 159 34.28 36.34 -30.15
CA LEU A 159 34.10 37.56 -29.38
C LEU A 159 35.44 38.22 -29.00
N GLU A 160 36.45 37.43 -28.59
CA GLU A 160 37.80 37.92 -28.33
C GLU A 160 38.43 38.57 -29.57
N ARG A 161 38.22 37.99 -30.75
CA ARG A 161 38.66 38.59 -32.02
C ARG A 161 37.92 39.90 -32.30
N SER A 162 36.61 39.96 -32.06
CA SER A 162 35.79 41.15 -32.29
C SER A 162 36.14 42.33 -31.36
N ASP A 163 36.51 42.07 -30.09
CA ASP A 163 36.94 43.12 -29.15
C ASP A 163 38.37 43.59 -29.43
N SER A 164 39.22 42.75 -30.02
CA SER A 164 40.60 43.11 -30.39
C SER A 164 40.71 44.14 -31.53
N ASP A 165 39.65 44.29 -32.34
CA ASP A 165 39.56 45.28 -33.43
C ASP A 165 38.98 46.64 -32.96
N ALA A 166 38.52 46.75 -31.71
CA ALA A 166 38.04 47.99 -31.10
C ALA A 166 39.18 48.70 -30.34
N ASP A 167 39.90 49.58 -31.05
CA ASP A 167 41.03 50.40 -30.55
C ASP A 167 40.58 51.50 -29.55
N ASP A 168 39.97 51.12 -28.43
CA ASP A 168 39.67 52.06 -27.34
C ASP A 168 39.98 51.46 -25.96
N GLY A 169 41.12 51.89 -25.44
CA GLY A 169 41.44 52.08 -24.02
C GLY A 169 40.84 51.11 -22.99
N GLY A 170 41.59 50.04 -22.70
CA GLY A 170 41.80 49.48 -21.37
C GLY A 170 40.64 49.54 -20.37
N THR A 171 39.81 48.50 -20.38
CA THR A 171 39.14 48.03 -19.17
C THR A 171 39.41 46.54 -19.05
N ASP A 172 39.84 46.09 -17.87
CA ASP A 172 40.13 44.69 -17.52
C ASP A 172 38.98 43.79 -17.99
N VAL A 173 39.17 43.11 -19.12
CA VAL A 173 38.43 41.89 -19.42
C VAL A 173 38.99 40.87 -18.44
N GLN A 174 38.28 40.66 -17.32
CA GLN A 174 38.60 39.57 -16.40
C GLN A 174 38.77 38.29 -17.23
N GLU A 175 39.94 37.65 -17.12
CA GLU A 175 40.24 36.32 -17.64
C GLU A 175 39.21 35.32 -17.09
N ASP A 176 38.06 35.24 -17.73
CA ASP A 176 36.95 34.40 -17.33
C ASP A 176 37.07 33.05 -18.01
N ASP A 177 38.07 32.28 -17.58
CA ASP A 177 38.35 30.90 -18.01
C ASP A 177 37.06 30.05 -18.00
N PRO A 178 36.63 29.46 -19.14
CA PRO A 178 35.48 28.58 -19.22
C PRO A 178 35.52 27.40 -18.24
N ALA A 179 36.72 26.93 -17.84
CA ALA A 179 36.84 25.85 -16.86
C ALA A 179 36.38 26.27 -15.45
N SER A 180 36.36 27.57 -15.14
CA SER A 180 35.83 28.10 -13.89
C SER A 180 34.33 27.83 -13.69
N PHE A 181 33.57 27.71 -14.79
CA PHE A 181 32.13 27.42 -14.77
C PHE A 181 31.82 26.06 -14.15
N TRP A 182 32.71 25.08 -14.35
CA TRP A 182 32.59 23.71 -13.85
C TRP A 182 33.25 23.51 -12.48
N ARG A 183 34.03 24.49 -12.01
CA ARG A 183 34.81 24.40 -10.78
C ARG A 183 33.98 23.97 -9.56
N PRO A 184 32.77 24.53 -9.29
CA PRO A 184 31.98 24.13 -8.13
C PRO A 184 31.60 22.64 -8.14
N LEU A 185 31.36 22.07 -9.32
CA LEU A 185 31.04 20.65 -9.48
C LEU A 185 32.28 19.78 -9.36
N ARG A 186 33.41 20.22 -9.91
CA ARG A 186 34.69 19.50 -9.84
C ARG A 186 35.23 19.40 -8.42
N GLU A 187 35.18 20.49 -7.66
CA GLU A 187 35.64 20.54 -6.27
C GLU A 187 34.79 19.64 -5.37
N GLY A 188 33.50 19.49 -5.67
CA GLY A 188 32.60 18.60 -4.92
C GLY A 188 32.79 17.10 -5.16
N LEU A 189 33.44 16.68 -6.26
CA LEU A 189 33.51 15.26 -6.66
C LEU A 189 34.38 14.40 -5.74
N ALA A 190 35.45 14.96 -5.17
CA ALA A 190 36.36 14.23 -4.31
C ALA A 190 35.66 13.69 -3.03
N GLU A 191 34.52 14.29 -2.66
CA GLU A 191 33.72 13.93 -1.49
C GLU A 191 32.38 13.24 -1.87
N ALA A 192 32.10 13.06 -3.17
CA ALA A 192 30.75 12.81 -3.69
C ALA A 192 30.33 11.33 -3.84
N GLY A 193 31.13 10.38 -3.36
CA GLY A 193 30.74 8.96 -3.34
C GLY A 193 31.88 7.96 -3.57
N PRO A 194 31.54 6.66 -3.71
CA PRO A 194 32.50 5.61 -4.05
C PRO A 194 33.21 5.85 -5.39
N GLU A 195 34.48 5.43 -5.49
CA GLU A 195 35.28 5.52 -6.73
C GLU A 195 34.59 4.87 -7.94
N ALA A 196 33.86 3.77 -7.71
CA ALA A 196 33.06 3.09 -8.74
C ALA A 196 32.03 3.98 -9.45
N TRP A 197 31.54 5.05 -8.79
CA TRP A 197 30.60 5.99 -9.41
C TRP A 197 31.29 6.87 -10.45
N MET A 198 32.55 7.26 -10.20
CA MET A 198 33.35 8.00 -11.16
C MET A 198 33.75 7.12 -12.34
N ASP A 199 34.15 5.87 -12.08
CA ASP A 199 34.48 4.93 -13.15
C ASP A 199 33.29 4.70 -14.09
N HIS A 200 32.10 4.48 -13.53
CA HIS A 200 30.86 4.39 -14.30
C HIS A 200 30.61 5.67 -15.11
N ALA A 201 30.77 6.84 -14.49
CA ALA A 201 30.53 8.12 -15.15
C ALA A 201 31.48 8.39 -16.32
N ARG A 202 32.77 8.04 -16.19
CA ARG A 202 33.75 8.12 -17.28
C ARG A 202 33.43 7.16 -18.42
N GLU A 203 32.98 5.95 -18.09
CA GLU A 203 32.55 4.98 -19.09
C GLU A 203 31.32 5.48 -19.87
N GLN A 204 30.34 6.10 -19.18
CA GLN A 204 29.21 6.76 -19.86
C GLN A 204 29.67 7.93 -20.74
N ALA A 205 30.59 8.77 -20.26
CA ALA A 205 31.15 9.86 -21.06
C ALA A 205 31.82 9.34 -22.35
N SER A 206 32.55 8.22 -22.27
CA SER A 206 33.12 7.55 -23.44
C SER A 206 32.04 7.07 -24.43
N ARG A 207 30.94 6.49 -23.92
CA ARG A 207 29.79 6.11 -24.76
C ARG A 207 29.14 7.31 -25.45
N VAL A 208 29.02 8.46 -24.77
CA VAL A 208 28.50 9.69 -25.37
C VAL A 208 29.36 10.17 -26.53
N ARG A 209 30.69 10.16 -26.38
CA ARG A 209 31.61 10.45 -27.49
C ARG A 209 31.40 9.51 -28.68
N ALA A 210 31.24 8.21 -28.40
CA ALA A 210 30.95 7.24 -29.45
C ALA A 210 29.58 7.48 -30.13
N ILE A 211 28.56 7.92 -29.38
CA ILE A 211 27.25 8.30 -29.90
C ILE A 211 27.35 9.52 -30.83
N ALA A 212 28.12 10.54 -30.43
CA ALA A 212 28.36 11.74 -31.23
C ALA A 212 29.11 11.42 -32.53
N ALA A 213 30.08 10.50 -32.48
CA ALA A 213 30.85 10.04 -33.63
C ALA A 213 30.11 9.04 -34.54
N ALA A 214 28.94 8.54 -34.13
CA ALA A 214 28.20 7.54 -34.91
C ALA A 214 27.62 8.13 -36.20
N GLU A 215 28.04 7.58 -37.35
CA GLU A 215 27.62 8.03 -38.68
C GLU A 215 26.20 7.58 -39.06
N SER A 216 25.78 6.40 -38.61
CA SER A 216 24.45 5.85 -38.92
C SER A 216 23.48 5.98 -37.74
N GLN A 217 22.20 6.20 -38.07
CA GLN A 217 21.12 6.32 -37.09
C GLN A 217 20.94 5.01 -36.30
N SER A 218 21.01 3.86 -36.96
CA SER A 218 20.89 2.53 -36.33
C SER A 218 22.03 2.29 -35.32
N ARG A 219 23.28 2.65 -35.67
CA ARG A 219 24.42 2.55 -34.73
C ARG A 219 24.24 3.49 -33.54
N ARG A 220 23.72 4.69 -33.76
CA ARG A 220 23.43 5.65 -32.69
C ARG A 220 22.37 5.11 -31.72
N GLN A 221 21.29 4.51 -32.22
CA GLN A 221 20.26 3.89 -31.37
C GLN A 221 20.81 2.71 -30.57
N PHE A 222 21.66 1.88 -31.19
CA PHE A 222 22.36 0.79 -30.49
C PHE A 222 23.18 1.31 -29.30
N LEU A 223 24.03 2.33 -29.52
CA LEU A 223 24.88 2.89 -28.46
C LEU A 223 24.06 3.59 -27.36
N LEU A 224 22.94 4.22 -27.71
CA LEU A 224 22.01 4.79 -26.74
C LEU A 224 21.36 3.70 -25.87
N ALA A 225 20.96 2.57 -26.45
CA ALA A 225 20.47 1.42 -25.70
C ALA A 225 21.57 0.83 -24.80
N GLU A 226 22.82 0.77 -25.25
CA GLU A 226 23.92 0.30 -24.40
C GLU A 226 24.15 1.22 -23.18
N LEU A 227 24.10 2.54 -23.40
CA LEU A 227 24.17 3.54 -22.34
C LEU A 227 23.01 3.39 -21.33
N LEU A 228 21.79 3.17 -21.81
CA LEU A 228 20.60 2.94 -20.99
C LEU A 228 20.71 1.67 -20.14
N LEU A 229 21.22 0.57 -20.70
CA LEU A 229 21.43 -0.68 -19.97
C LEU A 229 22.39 -0.47 -18.79
N ALA A 230 23.50 0.22 -19.05
CA ALA A 230 24.49 0.51 -18.03
C ALA A 230 23.92 1.43 -16.92
N GLU A 231 23.11 2.43 -17.27
CA GLU A 231 22.41 3.24 -16.28
C GLU A 231 21.38 2.45 -15.48
N ALA A 232 20.63 1.55 -16.11
CA ALA A 232 19.66 0.71 -15.43
C ALA A 232 20.32 -0.18 -14.38
N ARG A 233 21.47 -0.80 -14.71
CA ARG A 233 22.32 -1.55 -13.76
C ARG A 233 22.77 -0.67 -12.60
N MET A 234 23.20 0.55 -12.88
CA MET A 234 23.66 1.49 -11.86
C MET A 234 22.53 1.88 -10.91
N GLU A 235 21.36 2.24 -11.42
CA GLU A 235 20.21 2.61 -10.56
C GLU A 235 19.67 1.42 -9.77
N ARG A 236 19.68 0.22 -10.35
CA ARG A 236 19.38 -1.03 -9.63
C ARG A 236 20.35 -1.24 -8.45
N SER A 237 21.65 -1.02 -8.65
CA SER A 237 22.66 -1.15 -7.57
C SER A 237 22.49 -0.14 -6.43
N ARG A 238 21.76 0.96 -6.69
CA ARG A 238 21.47 2.04 -5.73
C ARG A 238 20.08 1.92 -5.10
N ASP A 239 19.40 0.78 -5.31
CA ASP A 239 18.04 0.50 -4.83
C ASP A 239 16.98 1.48 -5.38
N ARG A 240 17.22 2.07 -6.56
CA ARG A 240 16.26 2.93 -7.29
C ARG A 240 15.55 2.10 -8.36
N GLN A 241 14.68 1.20 -7.89
CA GLN A 241 14.17 0.10 -8.70
C GLN A 241 13.22 0.58 -9.80
N LEU A 242 12.31 1.52 -9.52
CA LEU A 242 11.36 2.03 -10.53
C LEU A 242 12.08 2.77 -11.65
N LYS A 243 13.11 3.56 -11.31
CA LYS A 243 13.96 4.23 -12.30
C LYS A 243 14.71 3.23 -13.17
N ALA A 244 15.26 2.16 -12.58
CA ALA A 244 15.91 1.09 -13.34
C ALA A 244 14.93 0.42 -14.31
N VAL A 245 13.70 0.10 -13.87
CA VAL A 245 12.64 -0.48 -14.72
C VAL A 245 12.33 0.41 -15.92
N TRP A 246 12.15 1.72 -15.70
CA TRP A 246 11.92 2.66 -16.81
C TRP A 246 13.11 2.76 -17.79
N LEU A 247 14.35 2.66 -17.30
CA LEU A 247 15.54 2.67 -18.15
C LEU A 247 15.66 1.38 -18.98
N TYR A 248 15.32 0.22 -18.40
CA TYR A 248 15.20 -1.03 -19.16
C TYR A 248 14.14 -0.90 -20.26
N PHE A 249 12.97 -0.38 -19.90
CA PHE A 249 11.85 -0.16 -20.83
C PHE A 249 12.26 0.76 -22.00
N GLU A 250 12.85 1.93 -21.71
CA GLU A 250 13.31 2.87 -22.74
C GLU A 250 14.33 2.21 -23.69
N GLY A 251 15.26 1.43 -23.13
CA GLY A 251 16.26 0.69 -23.89
C GLY A 251 15.66 -0.30 -24.88
N LEU A 252 14.72 -1.12 -24.43
CA LEU A 252 14.02 -2.10 -25.26
C LEU A 252 13.17 -1.45 -26.34
N VAL A 253 12.50 -0.34 -26.03
CA VAL A 253 11.76 0.48 -27.01
C VAL A 253 12.68 0.97 -28.12
N ARG A 254 13.90 1.43 -27.79
CA ARG A 254 14.90 1.85 -28.79
C ARG A 254 15.40 0.67 -29.63
N LEU A 255 15.65 -0.48 -29.00
CA LEU A 255 16.07 -1.69 -29.70
C LEU A 255 14.98 -2.20 -30.66
N ALA A 256 13.71 -2.17 -30.27
CA ALA A 256 12.60 -2.54 -31.14
C ALA A 256 12.57 -1.74 -32.46
N ALA A 257 13.10 -0.51 -32.44
CA ALA A 257 13.22 0.38 -33.60
C ALA A 257 14.61 0.38 -34.29
N ALA A 258 15.60 -0.35 -33.77
CA ALA A 258 16.97 -0.35 -34.29
C ALA A 258 17.29 -1.57 -35.17
N ASP A 259 18.21 -1.44 -36.11
CA ASP A 259 18.76 -2.58 -36.88
C ASP A 259 19.89 -3.28 -36.10
N ASP A 260 20.09 -4.59 -36.33
CA ASP A 260 21.15 -5.42 -35.72
C ASP A 260 21.17 -5.36 -34.17
N VAL A 261 20.20 -6.03 -33.56
CA VAL A 261 19.90 -5.90 -32.11
C VAL A 261 20.20 -7.15 -31.29
N LEU A 262 20.54 -8.26 -31.94
CA LEU A 262 20.66 -9.60 -31.33
C LEU A 262 21.49 -9.60 -30.04
N LEU A 263 22.74 -9.15 -30.12
CA LEU A 263 23.68 -9.22 -28.99
C LEU A 263 23.25 -8.34 -27.82
N LEU A 264 22.74 -7.14 -28.11
CA LEU A 264 22.35 -6.20 -27.07
C LEU A 264 21.01 -6.59 -26.44
N ALA A 265 20.04 -7.06 -27.24
CA ALA A 265 18.79 -7.62 -26.74
C ALA A 265 19.03 -8.83 -25.82
N ALA A 266 19.98 -9.72 -26.18
CA ALA A 266 20.40 -10.81 -25.31
C ALA A 266 20.98 -10.31 -23.98
N ALA A 267 21.79 -9.24 -24.00
CA ALA A 267 22.33 -8.64 -22.78
C ALA A 267 21.23 -8.02 -21.89
N TYR A 268 20.22 -7.38 -22.48
CA TYR A 268 19.02 -6.92 -21.75
C TYR A 268 18.27 -8.09 -21.12
N GLN A 269 18.07 -9.17 -21.89
CA GLN A 269 17.38 -10.36 -21.42
C GLN A 269 18.10 -10.99 -20.23
N ASP A 270 19.41 -11.20 -20.33
CA ASP A 270 20.25 -11.76 -19.26
C ASP A 270 20.18 -10.92 -17.97
N ASP A 271 20.26 -9.60 -18.09
CA ASP A 271 20.16 -8.68 -16.96
C ASP A 271 18.79 -8.71 -16.27
N LEU A 272 17.72 -8.76 -17.06
CA LEU A 272 16.36 -8.85 -16.56
C LEU A 272 16.14 -10.21 -15.87
N PHE A 273 16.76 -11.29 -16.34
CA PHE A 273 16.76 -12.59 -15.65
C PHE A 273 17.61 -12.61 -14.37
N ALA A 274 18.61 -11.72 -14.27
CA ALA A 274 19.50 -11.67 -13.12
C ALA A 274 18.88 -11.03 -11.86
N TRP A 275 17.59 -10.66 -11.87
CA TRP A 275 16.88 -10.17 -10.68
C TRP A 275 16.68 -11.29 -9.66
N SER A 276 17.15 -11.07 -8.44
CA SER A 276 17.03 -12.03 -7.33
C SER A 276 15.63 -12.04 -6.74
N ASP A 277 15.26 -13.14 -6.07
CA ASP A 277 13.97 -13.27 -5.37
C ASP A 277 13.72 -12.11 -4.38
N VAL A 278 14.78 -11.59 -3.74
CA VAL A 278 14.68 -10.46 -2.80
C VAL A 278 14.35 -9.15 -3.53
N GLU A 279 14.96 -8.92 -4.69
CA GLU A 279 14.66 -7.75 -5.53
C GLU A 279 13.26 -7.83 -6.12
N ILE A 280 12.82 -9.01 -6.58
CA ILE A 280 11.44 -9.22 -7.05
C ILE A 280 10.42 -8.99 -5.91
N ALA A 281 10.70 -9.48 -4.70
CA ALA A 281 9.86 -9.19 -3.55
C ALA A 281 9.84 -7.68 -3.22
N SER A 282 10.94 -6.97 -3.47
CA SER A 282 11.02 -5.52 -3.30
C SER A 282 10.20 -4.77 -4.36
N LEU A 283 10.25 -5.19 -5.62
CA LEU A 283 9.39 -4.64 -6.69
C LEU A 283 7.92 -4.78 -6.31
N ARG A 284 7.49 -5.94 -5.80
CA ARG A 284 6.12 -6.16 -5.34
C ARG A 284 5.71 -5.23 -4.19
N ARG A 285 6.65 -4.85 -3.32
CA ARG A 285 6.41 -3.84 -2.28
C ARG A 285 6.24 -2.44 -2.83
N LEU A 286 6.89 -2.11 -3.95
CA LEU A 286 6.73 -0.84 -4.67
C LEU A 286 5.41 -0.82 -5.45
N ASP A 287 5.13 -1.88 -6.21
CA ASP A 287 3.89 -2.06 -6.96
C ASP A 287 3.71 -3.54 -7.27
N VAL A 288 2.52 -4.05 -6.97
CA VAL A 288 2.19 -5.47 -7.17
C VAL A 288 2.28 -5.93 -8.63
N GLU A 289 2.21 -5.01 -9.59
CA GLU A 289 2.28 -5.29 -11.03
C GLU A 289 3.71 -5.26 -11.60
N LEU A 290 4.69 -4.67 -10.90
CA LEU A 290 6.07 -4.55 -11.41
C LEU A 290 6.76 -5.89 -11.73
N PRO A 291 6.54 -6.99 -10.96
CA PRO A 291 7.05 -8.29 -11.36
C PRO A 291 6.51 -8.76 -12.73
N VAL A 292 5.26 -8.42 -13.07
CA VAL A 292 4.67 -8.75 -14.37
C VAL A 292 5.27 -7.87 -15.47
N VAL A 293 5.44 -6.56 -15.20
CA VAL A 293 6.13 -5.65 -16.12
C VAL A 293 7.54 -6.14 -16.44
N LEU A 294 8.28 -6.61 -15.43
CA LEU A 294 9.62 -7.17 -15.63
C LEU A 294 9.59 -8.40 -16.53
N ALA A 295 8.63 -9.32 -16.32
CA ALA A 295 8.47 -10.50 -17.17
C ALA A 295 8.13 -10.14 -18.62
N GLN A 296 7.25 -9.17 -18.85
CA GLN A 296 6.92 -8.69 -20.20
C GLN A 296 8.14 -8.08 -20.91
N MET A 297 8.98 -7.33 -20.17
CA MET A 297 10.24 -6.84 -20.72
C MET A 297 11.25 -7.95 -21.00
N GLN A 298 11.29 -9.02 -20.18
CA GLN A 298 12.11 -10.21 -20.45
C GLN A 298 11.68 -10.90 -21.75
N ASP A 299 10.37 -11.06 -21.95
CA ASP A 299 9.80 -11.66 -23.15
C ASP A 299 10.07 -10.79 -24.39
N ALA A 300 9.84 -9.48 -24.29
CA ALA A 300 10.18 -8.52 -25.34
C ALA A 300 11.67 -8.59 -25.74
N ALA A 301 12.58 -8.64 -24.76
CA ALA A 301 14.00 -8.81 -25.00
C ALA A 301 14.30 -10.14 -25.70
N GLY A 302 13.63 -11.22 -25.30
CA GLY A 302 13.75 -12.55 -25.92
C GLY A 302 13.33 -12.58 -27.39
N TYR A 303 12.23 -11.92 -27.74
CA TYR A 303 11.79 -11.80 -29.14
C TYR A 303 12.74 -10.96 -30.01
N LEU A 304 13.50 -10.05 -29.39
CA LEU A 304 14.52 -9.25 -30.07
C LEU A 304 15.89 -9.95 -30.12
N ALA A 305 16.15 -10.92 -29.24
CA ALA A 305 17.43 -11.62 -29.08
C ALA A 305 17.60 -12.84 -30.00
N VAL A 306 16.94 -12.86 -31.17
CA VAL A 306 17.00 -13.94 -32.16
C VAL A 306 17.45 -13.42 -33.53
N GLU A 307 17.96 -14.30 -34.40
CA GLU A 307 18.52 -13.92 -35.71
C GLU A 307 17.53 -13.16 -36.60
N ASP A 308 16.24 -13.54 -36.53
CA ASP A 308 15.13 -12.85 -37.19
C ASP A 308 14.13 -12.37 -36.12
N PRO A 309 14.27 -11.13 -35.61
CA PRO A 309 13.52 -10.67 -34.44
C PRO A 309 12.04 -10.46 -34.75
N ASP A 310 11.17 -11.02 -33.92
CA ASP A 310 9.72 -10.77 -33.98
C ASP A 310 9.37 -9.44 -33.29
N ARG A 311 9.65 -8.36 -34.00
CA ARG A 311 9.47 -7.00 -33.49
C ARG A 311 8.02 -6.65 -33.21
N ALA A 312 7.06 -7.23 -33.96
CA ALA A 312 5.65 -6.95 -33.74
C ALA A 312 5.19 -7.51 -32.39
N VAL A 313 5.59 -8.74 -32.07
CA VAL A 313 5.31 -9.35 -30.77
C VAL A 313 6.06 -8.62 -29.66
N ALA A 314 7.35 -8.27 -29.86
CA ALA A 314 8.11 -7.50 -28.87
C ALA A 314 7.46 -6.14 -28.54
N VAL A 315 6.98 -5.40 -29.57
CA VAL A 315 6.26 -4.14 -29.36
C VAL A 315 4.92 -4.36 -28.65
N GLY A 316 4.24 -5.48 -28.91
CA GLY A 316 3.04 -5.89 -28.15
C GLY A 316 3.32 -6.03 -26.66
N GLU A 317 4.36 -6.78 -26.29
CA GLU A 317 4.79 -6.93 -24.89
C GLU A 317 5.19 -5.60 -24.24
N LEU A 318 5.90 -4.73 -24.98
CA LEU A 318 6.26 -3.39 -24.49
C LEU A 318 5.04 -2.49 -24.33
N ALA A 319 4.03 -2.59 -25.19
CA ALA A 319 2.79 -1.83 -25.05
C ALA A 319 2.01 -2.25 -23.79
N ASP A 320 1.96 -3.54 -23.49
CA ASP A 320 1.33 -4.05 -22.27
C ASP A 320 2.13 -3.69 -21.02
N ALA A 321 3.46 -3.75 -21.10
CA ALA A 321 4.36 -3.28 -20.04
C ALA A 321 4.12 -1.78 -19.74
N TYR A 322 3.98 -0.94 -20.77
CA TYR A 322 3.65 0.47 -20.61
C TYR A 322 2.27 0.67 -19.96
N ALA A 323 1.26 -0.10 -20.38
CA ALA A 323 -0.09 -0.01 -19.83
C ALA A 323 -0.10 -0.27 -18.31
N ARG A 324 0.66 -1.25 -17.82
CA ARG A 324 0.81 -1.54 -16.38
C ARG A 324 1.65 -0.47 -15.68
N LEU A 325 2.79 -0.09 -16.25
CA LEU A 325 3.75 0.82 -15.63
C LEU A 325 3.19 2.26 -15.50
N ALA A 326 2.58 2.77 -16.57
CA ALA A 326 2.19 4.16 -16.73
C ALA A 326 0.68 4.41 -16.56
N LEU A 327 -0.17 3.49 -17.03
CA LEU A 327 -1.63 3.66 -17.05
C LEU A 327 -2.35 2.86 -15.96
N PHE A 328 -1.64 1.99 -15.25
CA PHE A 328 -2.19 1.07 -14.25
C PHE A 328 -3.33 0.21 -14.79
N ALA A 329 -3.26 -0.14 -16.06
CA ALA A 329 -4.17 -1.06 -16.73
C ALA A 329 -3.52 -2.45 -16.83
N SER A 330 -4.32 -3.50 -17.04
CA SER A 330 -3.78 -4.85 -17.23
C SER A 330 -2.94 -4.97 -18.50
N ASP A 331 -3.35 -4.32 -19.57
CA ASP A 331 -2.74 -4.43 -20.89
C ASP A 331 -3.21 -3.26 -21.74
N ILE A 332 -2.62 -3.09 -22.92
CA ILE A 332 -2.97 -1.98 -23.80
C ILE A 332 -4.35 -2.18 -24.45
N ALA A 333 -4.78 -3.43 -24.64
CA ALA A 333 -6.07 -3.79 -25.24
C ALA A 333 -7.23 -3.34 -24.34
N PHE A 334 -7.08 -3.43 -23.02
CA PHE A 334 -8.02 -2.92 -22.02
C PHE A 334 -8.42 -1.47 -22.30
N TYR A 335 -7.49 -0.67 -22.81
CA TYR A 335 -7.73 0.72 -23.18
C TYR A 335 -8.27 0.88 -24.61
N LEU A 336 -7.58 0.30 -25.60
CA LEU A 336 -7.84 0.55 -27.02
C LEU A 336 -9.09 -0.16 -27.56
N ASP A 337 -9.42 -1.35 -27.05
CA ASP A 337 -10.50 -2.19 -27.58
C ASP A 337 -11.88 -1.82 -27.02
N GLN A 338 -12.01 -0.61 -26.48
CA GLN A 338 -13.27 -0.08 -25.98
C GLN A 338 -14.16 0.41 -27.16
N PRO A 339 -15.47 0.12 -27.15
CA PRO A 339 -16.38 0.53 -28.24
C PRO A 339 -16.40 2.03 -28.52
N VAL A 340 -16.17 2.84 -27.48
CA VAL A 340 -16.16 4.31 -27.58
C VAL A 340 -15.00 4.85 -28.43
N ARG A 341 -14.01 4.00 -28.77
CA ARG A 341 -12.83 4.34 -29.57
C ARG A 341 -12.92 3.82 -31.01
N GLU A 342 -14.08 3.35 -31.46
CA GLU A 342 -14.26 2.90 -32.85
C GLU A 342 -13.93 4.01 -33.86
N ASP A 343 -14.37 5.25 -33.60
CA ASP A 343 -14.07 6.41 -34.45
C ASP A 343 -12.56 6.68 -34.54
N LEU A 344 -11.85 6.58 -33.41
CA LEU A 344 -10.40 6.75 -33.36
C LEU A 344 -9.71 5.65 -34.17
N ARG A 345 -10.08 4.38 -33.96
CA ARG A 345 -9.51 3.23 -34.67
C ARG A 345 -9.79 3.31 -36.18
N GLN A 346 -10.99 3.73 -36.56
CA GLN A 346 -11.34 3.94 -37.97
C GLN A 346 -10.51 5.05 -38.60
N VAL A 347 -10.32 6.19 -37.91
CA VAL A 347 -9.48 7.28 -38.43
C VAL A 347 -8.02 6.84 -38.54
N ILE A 348 -7.49 6.13 -37.54
CA ILE A 348 -6.14 5.55 -37.59
C ILE A 348 -5.99 4.63 -38.81
N SER A 349 -6.95 3.72 -39.02
CA SER A 349 -6.94 2.81 -40.17
C SER A 349 -7.05 3.54 -41.51
N ASP A 350 -7.91 4.56 -41.61
CA ASP A 350 -8.13 5.34 -42.83
C ASP A 350 -6.91 6.24 -43.16
N CYS A 351 -6.19 6.67 -42.13
CA CYS A 351 -5.02 7.53 -42.19
C CYS A 351 -3.69 6.74 -42.17
N ASN A 352 -3.71 5.42 -42.40
CA ASN A 352 -2.50 4.63 -42.51
C ASN A 352 -2.03 4.60 -43.97
N VAL A 353 -0.76 4.95 -44.22
CA VAL A 353 -0.20 4.94 -45.58
C VAL A 353 0.10 3.49 -45.96
N ASP A 354 -0.36 3.05 -47.13
CA ASP A 354 0.02 1.74 -47.68
C ASP A 354 1.56 1.72 -47.89
N PRO A 355 2.31 0.83 -47.23
CA PRO A 355 3.76 0.74 -47.37
C PRO A 355 4.21 0.40 -48.80
N GLY A 356 3.31 -0.10 -49.66
CA GLY A 356 3.56 -0.32 -51.09
C GLY A 356 3.31 0.89 -51.99
N LEU A 357 2.82 2.01 -51.45
CA LEU A 357 2.51 3.21 -52.23
C LEU A 357 3.80 3.90 -52.72
N VAL A 358 3.98 3.98 -54.04
CA VAL A 358 5.08 4.73 -54.67
C VAL A 358 4.57 6.11 -55.13
N GLY A 359 4.97 7.17 -54.42
CA GLY A 359 4.62 8.57 -54.73
C GLY A 359 3.79 9.25 -53.63
N PRO A 360 3.53 10.57 -53.75
CA PRO A 360 2.78 11.30 -52.74
C PRO A 360 1.32 10.82 -52.71
N VAL A 361 0.77 10.72 -51.49
CA VAL A 361 -0.62 10.34 -51.24
C VAL A 361 -1.58 11.19 -52.11
N PRO A 362 -2.67 10.62 -52.68
CA PRO A 362 -3.65 11.39 -53.44
C PRO A 362 -4.20 12.59 -52.64
N ARG A 363 -4.38 13.74 -53.30
CA ARG A 363 -4.77 14.99 -52.64
C ARG A 363 -6.06 14.85 -51.83
N GLU A 364 -7.07 14.21 -52.41
CA GLU A 364 -8.38 14.01 -51.78
C GLU A 364 -8.25 13.15 -50.52
N LEU A 365 -7.46 12.08 -50.57
CA LEU A 365 -7.21 11.20 -49.43
C LEU A 365 -6.45 11.94 -48.32
N PHE A 366 -5.41 12.69 -48.70
CA PHE A 366 -4.64 13.52 -47.78
C PHE A 366 -5.51 14.56 -47.06
N GLU A 367 -6.28 15.34 -47.81
CA GLU A 367 -7.15 16.37 -47.25
C GLU A 367 -8.28 15.78 -46.41
N SER A 368 -8.87 14.65 -46.82
CA SER A 368 -9.90 13.95 -46.04
C SER A 368 -9.36 13.48 -44.69
N CYS A 369 -8.21 12.81 -44.67
CA CYS A 369 -7.59 12.36 -43.43
C CYS A 369 -7.20 13.54 -42.54
N LEU A 370 -6.56 14.58 -43.11
CA LEU A 370 -6.16 15.77 -42.37
C LEU A 370 -7.36 16.42 -41.66
N ASN A 371 -8.47 16.64 -42.37
CA ASN A 371 -9.67 17.24 -41.79
C ASN A 371 -10.27 16.38 -40.68
N ARG A 372 -10.20 15.06 -40.78
CA ARG A 372 -10.70 14.16 -39.74
C ARG A 372 -9.82 14.25 -38.49
N LEU A 373 -8.49 14.24 -38.65
CA LEU A 373 -7.54 14.36 -37.54
C LEU A 373 -7.67 15.71 -36.83
N THR A 374 -7.70 16.83 -37.57
CA THR A 374 -7.85 18.16 -36.96
C THR A 374 -9.19 18.34 -36.27
N ARG A 375 -10.29 17.89 -36.89
CA ARG A 375 -11.62 17.93 -36.26
C ARG A 375 -11.66 17.13 -34.95
N LEU A 376 -11.08 15.93 -34.93
CA LEU A 376 -11.01 15.13 -33.70
C LEU A 376 -10.22 15.87 -32.61
N LEU A 377 -9.04 16.40 -32.95
CA LEU A 377 -8.15 17.09 -32.02
C LEU A 377 -8.75 18.37 -31.40
N VAL A 378 -9.62 19.07 -32.12
CA VAL A 378 -10.19 20.35 -31.69
C VAL A 378 -11.57 20.19 -31.04
N ASP A 379 -12.45 19.32 -31.57
CA ASP A 379 -13.89 19.35 -31.25
C ASP A 379 -14.44 18.07 -30.59
N GLU A 380 -13.70 16.96 -30.52
CA GLU A 380 -14.31 15.66 -30.19
C GLU A 380 -13.65 14.89 -29.03
N LEU A 381 -12.60 15.44 -28.41
CA LEU A 381 -11.87 14.76 -27.31
C LEU A 381 -12.46 14.98 -25.91
N ASP A 382 -13.46 15.85 -25.79
CA ASP A 382 -14.13 16.21 -24.53
C ASP A 382 -15.45 15.46 -24.29
N ARG A 383 -15.79 14.54 -25.20
CA ARG A 383 -16.98 13.70 -25.14
C ARG A 383 -17.08 12.95 -23.80
N GLU A 384 -18.30 12.88 -23.27
CA GLU A 384 -18.60 12.19 -22.01
C GLU A 384 -18.13 10.73 -22.01
N GLU A 385 -18.17 10.05 -23.15
CA GLU A 385 -17.70 8.68 -23.30
C GLU A 385 -16.19 8.54 -23.13
N LEU A 386 -15.42 9.58 -23.46
CA LEU A 386 -13.96 9.62 -23.46
C LEU A 386 -13.34 10.19 -22.19
N VAL A 387 -14.05 11.07 -21.46
CA VAL A 387 -13.55 11.70 -20.23
C VAL A 387 -14.48 11.52 -19.02
N GLY A 388 -15.65 10.91 -19.19
CA GLY A 388 -16.64 10.67 -18.14
C GLY A 388 -17.69 11.78 -18.02
N GLY A 389 -18.83 11.44 -17.40
CA GLY A 389 -19.95 12.36 -17.17
C GLY A 389 -19.80 13.23 -15.92
N GLY A 390 -20.63 14.27 -15.82
CA GLY A 390 -20.67 15.17 -14.66
C GLY A 390 -21.48 14.67 -13.46
N GLY A 391 -21.82 13.38 -13.38
CA GLY A 391 -22.59 12.79 -12.28
C GLY A 391 -23.55 11.67 -12.76
N PRO A 392 -24.18 10.92 -11.83
CA PRO A 392 -24.22 11.11 -10.38
C PRO A 392 -22.97 10.62 -9.61
N PHE A 393 -22.66 11.28 -8.49
CA PHE A 393 -21.46 11.07 -7.65
C PHE A 393 -21.69 10.13 -6.46
N ALA A 394 -22.32 8.97 -6.66
CA ALA A 394 -22.46 7.97 -5.59
C ALA A 394 -21.33 6.92 -5.65
N SER A 395 -20.97 6.33 -4.50
CA SER A 395 -19.83 5.42 -4.36
C SER A 395 -19.92 4.17 -5.27
N GLU A 396 -21.12 3.76 -5.67
CA GLU A 396 -21.34 2.67 -6.62
C GLU A 396 -20.95 3.02 -8.06
N PHE A 397 -21.06 4.29 -8.44
CA PHE A 397 -20.61 4.80 -9.74
C PHE A 397 -19.10 4.98 -9.70
N LEU A 398 -18.55 5.58 -8.64
CA LEU A 398 -17.09 5.69 -8.46
C LEU A 398 -16.39 4.33 -8.61
N ARG A 399 -16.95 3.25 -8.07
CA ARG A 399 -16.36 1.90 -8.23
C ARG A 399 -16.29 1.45 -9.70
N ARG A 400 -17.32 1.78 -10.49
CA ARG A 400 -17.37 1.47 -11.93
C ARG A 400 -16.39 2.35 -12.70
N GLU A 401 -16.36 3.65 -12.42
CA GLU A 401 -15.50 4.60 -13.11
C GLU A 401 -14.02 4.41 -12.77
N ALA A 402 -13.72 4.14 -11.50
CA ALA A 402 -12.39 3.74 -11.06
C ALA A 402 -12.02 2.30 -11.47
N GLY A 403 -12.86 1.60 -12.24
CA GLY A 403 -12.48 0.35 -12.90
C GLY A 403 -11.75 0.58 -14.22
N LEU A 404 -11.80 1.79 -14.78
CA LEU A 404 -11.19 2.16 -16.06
C LEU A 404 -9.89 2.95 -15.86
N VAL A 405 -9.18 3.23 -16.97
CA VAL A 405 -8.02 4.11 -16.97
C VAL A 405 -8.45 5.52 -16.52
N SER A 406 -7.74 6.11 -15.55
CA SER A 406 -8.14 7.39 -14.93
C SER A 406 -8.43 8.50 -15.92
N TRP A 407 -7.59 8.65 -16.94
CA TRP A 407 -7.74 9.68 -17.96
C TRP A 407 -9.03 9.53 -18.79
N GLN A 408 -9.55 8.32 -18.93
CA GLN A 408 -10.83 8.07 -19.59
C GLN A 408 -12.03 8.59 -18.77
N ARG A 409 -11.82 8.86 -17.48
CA ARG A 409 -12.83 9.27 -16.52
C ARG A 409 -12.46 10.54 -15.75
N ALA A 410 -11.51 11.33 -16.28
CA ALA A 410 -10.98 12.50 -15.59
C ALA A 410 -12.06 13.49 -15.17
N ARG A 411 -13.02 13.78 -16.05
CA ARG A 411 -14.17 14.68 -15.76
C ARG A 411 -15.05 14.16 -14.64
N TYR A 412 -15.36 12.87 -14.66
CA TYR A 412 -16.14 12.25 -13.59
C TYR A 412 -15.40 12.27 -12.26
N LEU A 413 -14.11 11.87 -12.28
CA LEU A 413 -13.28 11.74 -11.08
C LEU A 413 -13.04 13.11 -10.41
N ASP A 414 -12.80 14.15 -11.21
CA ASP A 414 -12.68 15.51 -10.72
C ASP A 414 -14.02 16.07 -10.22
N GLY A 415 -15.13 15.80 -10.92
CA GLY A 415 -16.45 16.15 -10.42
C GLY A 415 -16.77 15.48 -9.08
N HIS A 416 -16.41 14.20 -8.94
CA HIS A 416 -16.55 13.45 -7.69
C HIS A 416 -15.63 14.00 -6.59
N LEU A 417 -14.40 14.41 -6.95
CA LEU A 417 -13.46 15.06 -6.04
C LEU A 417 -14.03 16.39 -5.53
N ASP A 418 -14.50 17.26 -6.41
CA ASP A 418 -15.11 18.54 -6.06
C ASP A 418 -16.32 18.33 -5.13
N TRP A 419 -17.19 17.37 -5.47
CA TRP A 419 -18.34 17.00 -4.63
C TRP A 419 -17.91 16.54 -3.24
N ARG A 420 -16.91 15.66 -3.15
CA ARG A 420 -16.38 15.15 -1.87
C ARG A 420 -15.68 16.21 -1.03
N LEU A 421 -14.96 17.10 -1.68
CA LEU A 421 -14.25 18.21 -1.03
C LEU A 421 -15.16 19.43 -0.79
N GLN A 422 -16.36 19.44 -1.36
CA GLN A 422 -17.30 20.56 -1.32
C GLN A 422 -16.65 21.85 -1.87
N GLY A 423 -15.91 21.73 -2.97
CA GLY A 423 -15.18 22.85 -3.58
C GLY A 423 -16.11 23.84 -4.28
N GLY A 424 -17.17 23.35 -4.93
CA GLY A 424 -18.06 24.20 -5.71
C GLY A 424 -17.40 24.72 -6.99
N CYS A 425 -16.37 24.02 -7.46
CA CYS A 425 -15.63 24.35 -8.66
C CYS A 425 -16.37 23.81 -9.90
N GLY A 426 -16.55 24.64 -10.93
CA GLY A 426 -17.08 24.16 -12.21
C GLY A 426 -16.10 23.17 -12.83
N SER A 427 -16.59 22.00 -13.28
CA SER A 427 -15.74 21.01 -13.97
C SER A 427 -15.05 21.65 -15.18
N PRO A 428 -13.73 21.48 -15.35
CA PRO A 428 -13.05 21.93 -16.56
C PRO A 428 -13.54 21.10 -17.75
N GLU A 429 -13.43 21.65 -18.96
CA GLU A 429 -13.63 20.90 -20.19
C GLU A 429 -12.40 20.01 -20.37
N TRP A 430 -12.54 18.74 -20.00
CA TRP A 430 -11.47 17.77 -20.06
C TRP A 430 -11.24 17.29 -21.49
N ILE A 431 -9.99 17.25 -21.96
CA ILE A 431 -9.60 16.42 -23.12
C ILE A 431 -8.92 15.16 -22.62
N ASN A 432 -9.07 14.06 -23.36
CA ASN A 432 -8.31 12.84 -23.07
C ASN A 432 -6.86 12.98 -23.60
N PRO A 433 -5.83 13.06 -22.72
CA PRO A 433 -4.45 13.30 -23.13
C PRO A 433 -3.82 12.14 -23.91
N LEU A 434 -4.28 10.92 -23.67
CA LEU A 434 -3.79 9.73 -24.35
C LEU A 434 -4.22 9.78 -25.83
N GLU A 435 -5.48 10.12 -26.07
CA GLU A 435 -6.08 10.19 -27.40
C GLU A 435 -5.49 11.36 -28.19
N TRP A 436 -5.33 12.50 -27.52
CA TRP A 436 -4.67 13.65 -28.07
C TRP A 436 -3.26 13.30 -28.55
N SER A 437 -2.46 12.62 -27.71
CA SER A 437 -1.10 12.22 -28.07
C SER A 437 -1.05 11.27 -29.28
N ILE A 438 -1.98 10.31 -29.34
CA ILE A 438 -2.10 9.37 -30.47
C ILE A 438 -2.41 10.14 -31.75
N LEU A 439 -3.43 10.99 -31.74
CA LEU A 439 -3.86 11.77 -32.91
C LEU A 439 -2.76 12.73 -33.40
N VAL A 440 -2.04 13.40 -32.49
CA VAL A 440 -0.91 14.25 -32.85
C VAL A 440 0.24 13.44 -33.47
N HIS A 441 0.52 12.26 -32.94
CA HIS A 441 1.54 11.38 -33.54
C HIS A 441 1.16 10.94 -34.95
N TYR A 442 -0.09 10.55 -35.18
CA TYR A 442 -0.58 10.23 -36.53
C TYR A 442 -0.53 11.45 -37.46
N LEU A 443 -0.90 12.64 -36.98
CA LEU A 443 -0.78 13.89 -37.74
C LEU A 443 0.68 14.18 -38.14
N ALA A 444 1.63 14.01 -37.20
CA ALA A 444 3.06 14.23 -37.43
C ALA A 444 3.68 13.26 -38.44
N ASN A 445 3.11 12.07 -38.60
CA ASN A 445 3.53 11.11 -39.63
C ASN A 445 2.79 11.29 -40.96
N TRP A 446 1.56 11.82 -40.93
CA TRP A 446 0.73 12.03 -42.12
C TRP A 446 1.09 13.28 -42.91
N VAL A 447 1.25 14.43 -42.25
CA VAL A 447 1.46 15.72 -42.92
C VAL A 447 2.73 15.74 -43.81
N PRO A 448 3.87 15.17 -43.38
CA PRO A 448 5.07 15.11 -44.22
C PRO A 448 4.92 14.36 -45.55
N GLN A 449 3.86 13.56 -45.73
CA GLN A 449 3.57 12.87 -47.00
C GLN A 449 3.22 13.85 -48.13
N ARG A 450 2.89 15.12 -47.81
CA ARG A 450 2.69 16.21 -48.77
C ARG A 450 3.32 17.53 -48.29
N PRO A 451 4.64 17.72 -48.49
CA PRO A 451 5.36 18.92 -48.05
C PRO A 451 4.77 20.25 -48.57
N VAL A 452 4.19 20.25 -49.78
CA VAL A 452 3.55 21.44 -50.40
C VAL A 452 2.42 22.04 -49.52
N PHE A 453 1.86 21.26 -48.60
CA PHE A 453 0.81 21.74 -47.70
C PHE A 453 1.32 22.75 -46.66
N PHE A 454 2.61 22.71 -46.29
CA PHE A 454 3.19 23.54 -45.25
C PHE A 454 3.12 25.05 -45.50
N GLY A 455 3.04 25.48 -46.77
CA GLY A 455 2.89 26.91 -47.13
C GLY A 455 1.47 27.44 -47.21
N THR A 456 0.47 26.62 -46.87
CA THR A 456 -0.94 27.02 -47.03
C THR A 456 -1.49 27.70 -45.77
N ALA A 457 -2.37 28.70 -45.95
CA ALA A 457 -3.10 29.31 -44.83
C ALA A 457 -3.89 28.27 -44.01
N ARG A 458 -4.40 27.24 -44.67
CA ARG A 458 -5.10 26.12 -44.04
C ARG A 458 -4.23 25.32 -43.08
N TRP A 459 -2.92 25.20 -43.35
CA TRP A 459 -1.98 24.57 -42.41
C TRP A 459 -1.79 25.42 -41.15
N GLN A 460 -1.62 26.73 -41.33
CA GLN A 460 -1.48 27.68 -40.21
C GLN A 460 -2.73 27.67 -39.33
N GLU A 461 -3.91 27.81 -39.93
CA GLU A 461 -5.20 27.74 -39.22
C GLU A 461 -5.38 26.42 -38.45
N ALA A 462 -4.97 25.29 -39.03
CA ALA A 462 -5.05 23.99 -38.37
C ALA A 462 -4.14 23.90 -37.13
N ILE A 463 -2.88 24.33 -37.25
CA ILE A 463 -1.93 24.31 -36.13
C ILE A 463 -2.33 25.29 -35.04
N ASP A 464 -2.67 26.52 -35.41
CA ASP A 464 -3.08 27.55 -34.45
C ASP A 464 -4.35 27.12 -33.69
N GLY A 465 -5.29 26.45 -34.37
CA GLY A 465 -6.47 25.85 -33.76
C GLY A 465 -6.14 24.77 -32.74
N ILE A 466 -5.25 23.82 -33.09
CA ILE A 466 -4.83 22.73 -32.19
C ILE A 466 -4.11 23.29 -30.94
N VAL A 467 -3.16 24.21 -31.14
CA VAL A 467 -2.38 24.80 -30.03
C VAL A 467 -3.29 25.62 -29.13
N SER A 468 -4.14 26.48 -29.69
CA SER A 468 -5.06 27.31 -28.90
C SER A 468 -6.06 26.48 -28.09
N ALA A 469 -6.57 25.38 -28.65
CA ALA A 469 -7.46 24.48 -27.93
C ALA A 469 -6.77 23.79 -26.75
N LEU A 470 -5.52 23.35 -26.94
CA LEU A 470 -4.74 22.74 -25.86
C LEU A 470 -4.38 23.75 -24.76
N ASP A 471 -3.94 24.95 -25.12
CA ASP A 471 -3.57 25.99 -24.15
C ASP A 471 -4.78 26.39 -23.29
N LEU A 472 -5.95 26.56 -23.92
CA LEU A 472 -7.21 26.81 -23.21
C LEU A 472 -7.52 25.68 -22.22
N HIS A 473 -7.33 24.42 -22.63
CA HIS A 473 -7.55 23.27 -21.75
C HIS A 473 -6.60 23.26 -20.55
N ILE A 474 -5.30 23.50 -20.77
CA ILE A 474 -4.29 23.58 -19.69
C ILE A 474 -4.64 24.70 -18.71
N ASP A 475 -5.12 25.85 -19.19
CA ASP A 475 -5.55 26.98 -18.37
C ASP A 475 -6.76 26.66 -17.51
N GLN A 476 -7.81 26.07 -18.11
CA GLN A 476 -9.00 25.66 -17.38
C GLN A 476 -8.67 24.63 -16.29
N ARG A 477 -7.80 23.66 -16.60
CA ARG A 477 -7.36 22.64 -15.65
C ARG A 477 -6.61 23.24 -14.48
N SER A 478 -5.68 24.16 -14.76
CA SER A 478 -4.88 24.84 -13.74
C SER A 478 -5.78 25.69 -12.82
N ALA A 479 -6.72 26.45 -13.40
CA ALA A 479 -7.69 27.24 -12.65
C ALA A 479 -8.61 26.37 -11.80
N TRP A 480 -8.98 25.17 -12.27
CA TRP A 480 -9.77 24.22 -11.49
C TRP A 480 -9.00 23.65 -10.30
N LEU A 481 -7.74 23.23 -10.48
CA LEU A 481 -6.88 22.79 -9.37
C LEU A 481 -6.70 23.90 -8.33
N ASP A 482 -6.45 25.13 -8.77
CA ASP A 482 -6.38 26.32 -7.91
C ASP A 482 -7.68 26.57 -7.13
N CYS A 483 -8.84 26.28 -7.72
CA CYS A 483 -10.13 26.37 -7.04
C CYS A 483 -10.29 25.29 -5.97
N VAL A 484 -9.99 24.03 -6.30
CA VAL A 484 -10.16 22.88 -5.40
C VAL A 484 -9.15 22.89 -4.24
N THR A 485 -7.98 23.51 -4.40
CA THR A 485 -7.00 23.73 -3.31
C THR A 485 -7.44 24.82 -2.31
N GLY A 486 -8.38 25.69 -2.70
CA GLY A 486 -8.96 26.77 -1.90
C GLY A 486 -8.32 28.16 -2.13
N MET A 487 -9.02 29.23 -1.71
CA MET A 487 -8.55 30.63 -1.80
C MET A 487 -8.10 31.18 -0.44
N GLY A 488 -6.98 31.92 -0.39
CA GLY A 488 -6.48 32.63 0.81
C GLY A 488 -5.43 31.86 1.63
N GLY A 489 -5.01 32.42 2.78
CA GLY A 489 -3.88 31.96 3.62
C GLY A 489 -4.01 30.59 4.31
N THR A 490 -4.94 29.74 3.87
CA THR A 490 -5.10 28.35 4.31
C THR A 490 -5.29 27.41 3.11
N ARG A 491 -4.55 27.62 2.02
CA ARG A 491 -4.50 26.68 0.90
C ARG A 491 -4.03 25.31 1.42
N ARG A 492 -4.86 24.28 1.17
CA ARG A 492 -4.49 22.88 1.38
C ARG A 492 -4.70 22.18 0.06
N ASP A 493 -3.65 21.54 -0.44
CA ASP A 493 -3.72 20.81 -1.69
C ASP A 493 -4.76 19.66 -1.65
N PRO A 494 -5.29 19.22 -2.80
CA PRO A 494 -6.38 18.24 -2.85
C PRO A 494 -6.03 16.91 -2.16
N VAL A 495 -4.78 16.46 -2.27
CA VAL A 495 -4.34 15.20 -1.66
C VAL A 495 -4.32 15.33 -0.14
N GLN A 496 -3.77 16.41 0.42
CA GLN A 496 -3.79 16.65 1.86
C GLN A 496 -5.23 16.71 2.41
N ARG A 497 -6.15 17.35 1.69
CA ARG A 497 -7.57 17.40 2.05
C ARG A 497 -8.22 16.00 2.04
N LEU A 498 -7.84 15.14 1.08
CA LEU A 498 -8.28 13.75 1.02
C LEU A 498 -7.67 12.90 2.13
N LEU A 499 -6.39 13.09 2.48
CA LEU A 499 -5.75 12.40 3.60
C LEU A 499 -6.47 12.72 4.93
N ASP A 500 -6.86 13.98 5.15
CA ASP A 500 -7.66 14.39 6.33
C ASP A 500 -9.07 13.75 6.36
N ARG A 501 -9.64 13.42 5.19
CA ARG A 501 -10.92 12.71 5.07
C ARG A 501 -10.73 11.22 5.35
N LEU A 502 -9.69 10.61 4.76
CA LEU A 502 -9.34 9.22 4.96
C LEU A 502 -8.98 8.93 6.43
N GLU A 503 -8.28 9.83 7.11
CA GLU A 503 -7.95 9.70 8.53
C GLU A 503 -9.20 9.57 9.41
N ARG A 504 -10.23 10.38 9.12
CA ARG A 504 -11.52 10.33 9.83
C ARG A 504 -12.25 9.03 9.54
N ALA A 505 -12.31 8.61 8.27
CA ALA A 505 -12.92 7.35 7.89
C ALA A 505 -12.21 6.14 8.53
N GLN A 506 -10.89 6.15 8.63
CA GLN A 506 -10.12 5.09 9.29
C GLN A 506 -10.33 5.07 10.81
N ARG A 507 -10.47 6.24 11.46
CA ARG A 507 -10.82 6.30 12.90
C ARG A 507 -12.21 5.72 13.17
N GLU A 508 -13.21 6.13 12.39
CA GLU A 508 -14.57 5.59 12.49
C GLU A 508 -14.60 4.08 12.24
N LEU A 509 -13.87 3.59 11.22
CA LEU A 509 -13.71 2.17 10.98
C LEU A 509 -13.10 1.44 12.20
N GLY A 510 -12.09 2.03 12.84
CA GLY A 510 -11.47 1.48 14.05
C GLY A 510 -12.45 1.38 15.21
N GLU A 511 -13.21 2.44 15.48
CA GLU A 511 -14.25 2.45 16.53
C GLU A 511 -15.32 1.36 16.30
N LEU A 512 -15.71 1.13 15.03
CA LEU A 512 -16.67 0.10 14.66
C LEU A 512 -16.08 -1.32 14.76
N ILE A 513 -14.80 -1.52 14.47
CA ILE A 513 -14.11 -2.80 14.69
C ILE A 513 -14.07 -3.11 16.19
N ASP A 514 -13.65 -2.15 17.02
CA ASP A 514 -13.59 -2.31 18.48
C ASP A 514 -14.98 -2.54 19.09
N GLY A 515 -16.00 -1.88 18.55
CA GLY A 515 -17.40 -2.12 18.91
C GLY A 515 -17.86 -3.53 18.55
N ALA A 516 -17.57 -4.00 17.33
CA ALA A 516 -17.94 -5.34 16.88
C ALA A 516 -17.20 -6.44 17.65
N GLN A 517 -15.95 -6.22 18.06
CA GLN A 517 -15.19 -7.16 18.89
C GLN A 517 -15.78 -7.28 20.29
N ARG A 518 -16.13 -6.16 20.93
CA ARG A 518 -16.80 -6.16 22.23
C ARG A 518 -18.15 -6.86 22.17
N GLN A 519 -18.95 -6.59 21.14
CA GLN A 519 -20.22 -7.28 20.94
C GLN A 519 -20.01 -8.81 20.80
N PHE A 520 -19.05 -9.24 20.00
CA PHE A 520 -18.75 -10.67 19.87
C PHE A 520 -18.32 -11.28 21.21
N PHE A 521 -17.48 -10.57 21.97
CA PHE A 521 -17.04 -10.99 23.30
C PHE A 521 -18.24 -11.19 24.24
N ASP A 522 -19.15 -10.22 24.30
CA ASP A 522 -20.34 -10.29 25.14
C ASP A 522 -21.31 -11.41 24.71
N GLU A 523 -21.35 -11.75 23.42
CA GLU A 523 -22.19 -12.83 22.87
C GLU A 523 -21.66 -14.24 23.19
N VAL A 524 -20.34 -14.42 23.26
CA VAL A 524 -19.70 -15.74 23.42
C VAL A 524 -19.20 -16.03 24.83
N THR A 525 -19.12 -15.01 25.69
CA THR A 525 -18.64 -15.17 27.07
C THR A 525 -19.74 -14.97 28.10
N ARG A 526 -19.54 -15.49 29.31
CA ARG A 526 -20.45 -15.27 30.44
C ARG A 526 -20.33 -13.83 30.96
N PRO A 527 -21.41 -13.26 31.53
CA PRO A 527 -21.35 -11.96 32.18
C PRO A 527 -20.23 -11.89 33.24
N GLY A 528 -19.43 -10.82 33.18
CA GLY A 528 -18.30 -10.63 34.09
C GLY A 528 -17.02 -11.36 33.70
N ALA A 529 -16.97 -12.00 32.53
CA ALA A 529 -15.75 -12.56 31.97
C ALA A 529 -14.66 -11.50 31.80
N ASP A 530 -13.42 -11.86 32.13
CA ASP A 530 -12.25 -10.97 32.13
C ASP A 530 -11.06 -11.53 31.33
N ILE A 531 -11.37 -12.42 30.38
CA ILE A 531 -10.40 -13.12 29.54
C ILE A 531 -10.07 -12.33 28.27
N ASP A 532 -8.91 -12.62 27.71
CA ASP A 532 -8.53 -12.24 26.35
C ASP A 532 -8.69 -13.46 25.44
N LEU A 533 -9.51 -13.31 24.39
CA LEU A 533 -9.76 -14.38 23.40
C LEU A 533 -8.53 -14.66 22.52
N ASP A 534 -7.58 -13.73 22.44
CA ASP A 534 -6.33 -13.88 21.68
C ASP A 534 -5.17 -14.42 22.53
N ALA A 535 -5.35 -14.52 23.84
CA ALA A 535 -4.38 -15.11 24.76
C ALA A 535 -4.56 -16.62 24.93
N GLY A 536 -3.51 -17.29 25.38
CA GLY A 536 -3.54 -18.73 25.69
C GLY A 536 -4.32 -19.05 26.96
N ALA A 537 -4.49 -20.35 27.23
CA ALA A 537 -5.14 -20.88 28.44
C ALA A 537 -4.30 -20.71 29.71
N ASP A 538 -3.08 -20.20 29.60
CA ASP A 538 -2.22 -19.81 30.72
C ASP A 538 -2.62 -18.46 31.35
N GLN A 539 -3.54 -17.73 30.71
CA GLN A 539 -4.05 -16.46 31.22
C GLN A 539 -4.71 -16.62 32.60
N ALA A 540 -4.40 -15.70 33.51
CA ALA A 540 -5.00 -15.69 34.84
C ALA A 540 -6.34 -14.95 34.82
N THR A 541 -7.35 -15.52 35.47
CA THR A 541 -8.69 -14.92 35.53
C THR A 541 -9.13 -14.61 36.97
N ALA A 542 -9.73 -13.43 37.15
CA ALA A 542 -10.41 -13.01 38.37
C ALA A 542 -11.92 -13.27 38.30
N TYR A 543 -12.42 -13.92 37.24
CA TYR A 543 -13.81 -14.25 37.00
C TYR A 543 -14.49 -14.98 38.17
N ARG A 544 -15.66 -14.48 38.58
CA ARG A 544 -16.46 -15.10 39.63
C ARG A 544 -17.93 -15.12 39.19
N PRO A 545 -18.55 -16.31 39.03
CA PRO A 545 -19.95 -16.38 38.65
C PRO A 545 -20.85 -15.81 39.78
N GLU A 546 -21.57 -14.73 39.50
CA GLU A 546 -22.37 -14.03 40.52
C GLU A 546 -23.58 -14.85 41.00
N SER A 547 -24.06 -15.78 40.18
CA SER A 547 -25.24 -16.61 40.48
C SER A 547 -24.91 -17.95 41.16
N LEU A 548 -23.64 -18.25 41.43
CA LEU A 548 -23.26 -19.55 41.99
C LEU A 548 -23.52 -19.61 43.50
N THR A 549 -24.33 -20.57 43.92
CA THR A 549 -24.62 -20.87 45.33
C THR A 549 -24.20 -22.30 45.67
N VAL A 550 -24.02 -22.61 46.96
CA VAL A 550 -23.79 -23.98 47.42
C VAL A 550 -25.11 -24.56 47.94
N GLY A 551 -25.68 -25.50 47.19
CA GLY A 551 -26.91 -26.21 47.56
C GLY A 551 -26.66 -27.67 47.99
N PRO A 552 -27.70 -28.44 48.33
CA PRO A 552 -27.57 -29.87 48.59
C PRO A 552 -27.27 -30.66 47.30
N CYS A 553 -26.31 -31.59 47.34
CA CYS A 553 -26.02 -32.46 46.20
C CYS A 553 -27.19 -33.42 45.89
N PRO A 554 -27.52 -33.67 44.62
CA PRO A 554 -28.62 -34.56 44.25
C PRO A 554 -28.34 -36.01 44.65
N GLY A 555 -29.31 -36.66 45.31
CA GLY A 555 -29.23 -38.09 45.66
C GLY A 555 -28.27 -38.45 46.81
N VAL A 556 -27.70 -37.46 47.49
CA VAL A 556 -26.76 -37.68 48.61
C VAL A 556 -27.45 -37.43 49.96
N GLU A 557 -27.02 -38.11 51.02
CA GLU A 557 -27.50 -37.85 52.38
C GLU A 557 -27.11 -36.43 52.86
N THR A 558 -28.11 -35.58 53.11
CA THR A 558 -27.90 -34.21 53.61
C THR A 558 -28.31 -34.01 55.06
N CYS A 559 -28.63 -35.10 55.75
CA CYS A 559 -29.32 -35.10 57.04
C CYS A 559 -30.49 -34.10 57.15
N GLY A 560 -31.15 -33.87 56.02
CA GLY A 560 -32.27 -32.96 55.83
C GLY A 560 -31.94 -31.46 55.78
N ALA A 561 -30.66 -31.06 55.71
CA ALA A 561 -30.31 -29.71 55.31
C ALA A 561 -30.73 -29.47 53.84
N ARG A 562 -31.37 -28.33 53.58
CA ARG A 562 -31.87 -27.92 52.24
C ARG A 562 -31.71 -26.42 51.95
N ILE A 563 -30.73 -25.79 52.58
CA ILE A 563 -30.47 -24.36 52.42
C ILE A 563 -29.48 -24.12 51.28
N GLU A 564 -29.61 -22.96 50.65
CA GLU A 564 -28.61 -22.42 49.73
C GLU A 564 -27.65 -21.52 50.50
N LEU A 565 -26.37 -21.73 50.28
CA LEU A 565 -25.30 -21.03 50.99
C LEU A 565 -24.53 -20.11 50.03
N PRO A 566 -24.17 -18.90 50.46
CA PRO A 566 -23.42 -17.97 49.63
C PRO A 566 -21.97 -18.45 49.41
N VAL A 567 -21.48 -18.31 48.18
CA VAL A 567 -20.11 -18.63 47.79
C VAL A 567 -19.18 -17.43 48.04
N SER A 568 -17.94 -17.65 48.49
CA SER A 568 -16.92 -16.60 48.56
C SER A 568 -15.92 -16.70 47.41
N ARG A 569 -15.23 -15.57 47.13
CA ARG A 569 -14.13 -15.52 46.16
C ARG A 569 -13.04 -16.55 46.42
N ALA A 570 -12.75 -16.81 47.69
CA ALA A 570 -11.71 -17.74 48.11
C ALA A 570 -12.15 -19.21 47.93
N LEU A 571 -13.44 -19.49 48.06
CA LEU A 571 -14.02 -20.82 47.76
C LEU A 571 -13.96 -21.12 46.26
N LEU A 572 -14.29 -20.14 45.42
CA LEU A 572 -14.13 -20.26 43.96
C LEU A 572 -12.67 -20.46 43.53
N GLY A 573 -11.71 -19.90 44.28
CA GLY A 573 -10.28 -20.14 44.08
C GLY A 573 -9.84 -21.59 44.31
N ARG A 574 -10.73 -22.49 44.75
CA ARG A 574 -10.45 -23.94 44.80
C ARG A 574 -10.58 -24.62 43.44
N PHE A 575 -11.30 -24.02 42.49
CA PHE A 575 -11.27 -24.47 41.12
C PHE A 575 -9.92 -24.08 40.47
N PRO A 576 -9.21 -25.03 39.84
CA PRO A 576 -8.06 -24.69 39.01
C PRO A 576 -8.45 -23.71 37.89
N ASN A 577 -7.48 -22.90 37.45
CA ASN A 577 -7.68 -21.83 36.47
C ASN A 577 -8.37 -22.31 35.18
N ALA A 578 -8.00 -23.50 34.67
CA ALA A 578 -8.58 -24.07 33.46
C ALA A 578 -10.11 -24.22 33.53
N TYR A 579 -10.68 -24.57 34.69
CA TYR A 579 -12.13 -24.70 34.88
C TYR A 579 -12.83 -23.34 34.92
N LEU A 580 -12.19 -22.32 35.51
CA LEU A 580 -12.70 -20.95 35.51
C LEU A 580 -12.71 -20.34 34.10
N LEU A 581 -11.68 -20.62 33.30
CA LEU A 581 -11.65 -20.21 31.89
C LEU A 581 -12.71 -20.95 31.07
N ALA A 582 -12.86 -22.27 31.28
CA ALA A 582 -13.84 -23.09 30.57
C ALA A 582 -15.29 -22.64 30.82
N ASP A 583 -15.62 -22.23 32.05
CA ASP A 583 -16.93 -21.67 32.40
C ASP A 583 -17.21 -20.37 31.64
N GLN A 584 -16.23 -19.45 31.61
CA GLN A 584 -16.36 -18.14 30.94
C GLN A 584 -16.66 -18.24 29.46
N ILE A 585 -16.02 -19.16 28.75
CA ILE A 585 -16.24 -19.39 27.31
C ILE A 585 -17.38 -20.38 27.02
N GLY A 586 -18.11 -20.81 28.05
CA GLY A 586 -19.29 -21.67 27.89
C GLY A 586 -18.99 -23.12 27.51
N LEU A 587 -17.78 -23.63 27.74
CA LEU A 587 -17.46 -25.06 27.54
C LEU A 587 -18.18 -25.98 28.52
N GLY A 588 -18.53 -25.45 29.69
CA GLY A 588 -19.28 -26.14 30.74
C GLY A 588 -19.72 -25.18 31.83
N GLU A 589 -20.12 -25.75 32.96
CA GLU A 589 -20.66 -25.03 34.10
C GLU A 589 -20.05 -25.48 35.42
N LEU A 590 -19.60 -24.52 36.21
CA LEU A 590 -19.17 -24.76 37.58
C LEU A 590 -20.39 -25.02 38.47
N ARG A 591 -20.32 -26.05 39.31
CA ARG A 591 -21.31 -26.35 40.35
C ARG A 591 -20.64 -26.56 41.70
N LEU A 592 -21.32 -26.09 42.74
CA LEU A 592 -20.93 -26.30 44.13
C LEU A 592 -22.11 -26.88 44.89
N CYS A 593 -21.90 -27.98 45.59
CA CYS A 593 -22.92 -28.55 46.46
C CYS A 593 -22.31 -29.16 47.71
N TYR A 594 -23.13 -29.38 48.73
CA TYR A 594 -22.74 -30.11 49.94
C TYR A 594 -23.48 -31.45 50.04
N GLY A 595 -22.79 -32.46 50.57
CA GLY A 595 -23.29 -33.82 50.74
C GLY A 595 -22.66 -34.52 51.93
N GLN A 596 -23.04 -35.79 52.14
CA GLN A 596 -22.56 -36.63 53.24
C GLN A 596 -22.65 -35.95 54.60
N VAL A 597 -23.75 -35.22 54.82
CA VAL A 597 -23.93 -34.46 56.06
C VAL A 597 -24.33 -35.44 57.16
N GLY A 598 -23.57 -35.47 58.25
CA GLY A 598 -23.82 -36.38 59.36
C GLY A 598 -23.10 -35.98 60.64
N TRP A 599 -23.48 -36.62 61.74
CA TRP A 599 -22.84 -36.43 63.03
C TRP A 599 -21.71 -37.45 63.22
N VAL A 600 -20.51 -36.97 63.55
CA VAL A 600 -19.30 -37.77 63.79
C VAL A 600 -18.78 -37.56 65.21
N GLU A 601 -17.79 -38.35 65.62
CA GLU A 601 -17.22 -38.33 66.99
C GLU A 601 -18.31 -38.42 68.07
N ARG A 602 -19.29 -39.29 67.82
CA ARG A 602 -20.54 -39.36 68.57
C ARG A 602 -20.33 -39.99 69.95
N GLN A 603 -21.01 -39.45 70.95
CA GLN A 603 -21.02 -39.95 72.33
C GLN A 603 -22.44 -39.95 72.88
N ALA A 604 -22.88 -41.08 73.42
CA ALA A 604 -24.12 -41.17 74.18
C ALA A 604 -23.86 -40.90 75.67
N ARG A 605 -24.69 -40.05 76.28
CA ARG A 605 -24.68 -39.80 77.72
C ARG A 605 -26.08 -40.05 78.28
N PRO A 606 -26.23 -40.71 79.45
CA PRO A 606 -27.53 -40.88 80.07
C PRO A 606 -28.22 -39.52 80.26
N ALA A 607 -29.46 -39.38 79.81
CA ALA A 607 -30.15 -38.09 79.85
C ALA A 607 -30.53 -37.67 81.28
N ARG A 608 -30.64 -38.65 82.20
CA ARG A 608 -30.89 -38.46 83.63
C ARG A 608 -30.09 -39.45 84.45
N ALA A 609 -29.67 -39.02 85.65
CA ALA A 609 -29.08 -39.92 86.63
C ALA A 609 -30.14 -40.95 87.10
N GLY A 610 -29.91 -42.23 86.79
CA GLY A 610 -30.76 -43.34 87.23
C GLY A 610 -31.80 -43.86 86.23
N ASP A 611 -31.86 -43.34 84.99
CA ASP A 611 -32.68 -43.92 83.90
C ASP A 611 -31.75 -44.36 82.74
N PRO A 612 -31.47 -45.68 82.59
CA PRO A 612 -30.57 -46.18 81.56
C PRO A 612 -31.23 -46.28 80.17
N ARG A 613 -32.52 -45.94 80.01
CA ARG A 613 -33.26 -46.15 78.74
C ARG A 613 -33.28 -44.94 77.81
N VAL A 614 -32.90 -43.75 78.29
CA VAL A 614 -32.87 -42.51 77.50
C VAL A 614 -31.48 -41.86 77.53
N ALA A 615 -31.02 -41.38 76.38
CA ALA A 615 -29.71 -40.77 76.22
C ALA A 615 -29.76 -39.45 75.43
N ASN A 616 -28.88 -38.54 75.84
CA ASN A 616 -28.49 -37.37 75.08
C ASN A 616 -27.27 -37.74 74.24
N TYR A 617 -27.36 -37.57 72.94
CA TYR A 617 -26.29 -37.85 72.00
C TYR A 617 -25.61 -36.55 71.59
N PHE A 618 -24.30 -36.51 71.78
CA PHE A 618 -23.44 -35.40 71.43
C PHE A 618 -22.51 -35.80 70.28
N GLY A 619 -22.25 -34.90 69.34
CA GLY A 619 -21.38 -35.18 68.19
C GLY A 619 -20.96 -33.89 67.50
N GLN A 620 -19.97 -33.99 66.62
CA GLN A 620 -19.56 -32.88 65.75
C GLN A 620 -20.23 -33.04 64.39
N LEU A 621 -20.69 -31.95 63.79
CA LEU A 621 -21.25 -32.01 62.44
C LEU A 621 -20.10 -32.17 61.43
N SER A 622 -20.22 -33.12 60.51
CA SER A 622 -19.35 -33.25 59.36
C SER A 622 -20.17 -33.20 58.07
N PHE A 623 -19.60 -32.61 57.04
CA PHE A 623 -20.15 -32.61 55.69
C PHE A 623 -19.03 -32.51 54.66
N GLU A 624 -19.34 -32.85 53.44
CA GLU A 624 -18.45 -32.73 52.29
C GLU A 624 -18.92 -31.61 51.38
N LEU A 625 -17.99 -30.76 50.96
CA LEU A 625 -18.17 -29.78 49.91
C LEU A 625 -17.62 -30.38 48.61
N LEU A 626 -18.46 -30.41 47.58
CA LEU A 626 -18.15 -30.94 46.26
C LEU A 626 -18.17 -29.78 45.25
N GLY A 627 -17.06 -29.61 44.53
CA GLY A 627 -16.97 -28.77 43.35
C GLY A 627 -16.95 -29.65 42.11
N SER A 628 -17.94 -29.51 41.24
CA SER A 628 -18.04 -30.24 39.98
C SER A 628 -18.04 -29.30 38.78
N PHE A 629 -17.63 -29.84 37.63
CA PHE A 629 -17.70 -29.19 36.34
C PHE A 629 -18.62 -30.01 35.44
N VAL A 630 -19.66 -29.38 34.92
CA VAL A 630 -20.70 -30.04 34.12
C VAL A 630 -20.55 -29.65 32.67
N GLN A 631 -20.46 -30.66 31.81
CA GLN A 631 -20.40 -30.49 30.38
C GLN A 631 -21.44 -31.37 29.69
N GLY A 632 -22.54 -30.75 29.24
CA GLY A 632 -23.67 -31.50 28.69
C GLY A 632 -24.28 -32.41 29.76
N GLU A 633 -24.21 -33.73 29.55
CA GLU A 633 -24.68 -34.75 30.51
C GLU A 633 -23.56 -35.32 31.40
N GLU A 634 -22.29 -34.99 31.12
CA GLU A 634 -21.15 -35.47 31.90
C GLU A 634 -20.85 -34.50 33.05
N GLU A 635 -20.77 -35.04 34.27
CA GLU A 635 -20.38 -34.29 35.47
C GLU A 635 -19.05 -34.83 36.00
N GLU A 636 -18.04 -33.98 36.02
CA GLU A 636 -16.72 -34.29 36.56
C GLU A 636 -16.56 -33.69 37.95
N LEU A 637 -16.12 -34.52 38.91
CA LEU A 637 -15.75 -34.05 40.25
C LEU A 637 -14.35 -33.42 40.21
N VAL A 638 -14.28 -32.10 40.41
CA VAL A 638 -13.04 -31.32 40.39
C VAL A 638 -12.35 -31.36 41.74
N PHE A 639 -13.10 -31.12 42.80
CA PHE A 639 -12.60 -31.25 44.16
C PHE A 639 -13.67 -31.74 45.13
N GLN A 640 -13.21 -32.39 46.20
CA GLN A 640 -14.05 -32.86 47.30
C GLN A 640 -13.30 -32.61 48.60
N GLN A 641 -13.93 -31.87 49.51
CA GLN A 641 -13.33 -31.48 50.79
C GLN A 641 -14.29 -31.78 51.93
N ARG A 642 -13.82 -32.50 52.96
CA ARG A 642 -14.60 -32.83 54.16
C ARG A 642 -14.28 -31.87 55.27
N LEU A 643 -15.30 -31.23 55.85
CA LEU A 643 -15.18 -30.41 57.05
C LEU A 643 -15.70 -31.17 58.26
N VAL A 644 -15.03 -31.04 59.40
CA VAL A 644 -15.54 -31.50 60.70
C VAL A 644 -15.59 -30.32 61.67
N ALA A 645 -16.79 -30.01 62.15
CA ALA A 645 -17.04 -28.90 63.06
C ALA A 645 -16.21 -29.05 64.36
N ARG A 646 -15.74 -27.92 64.91
CA ARG A 646 -14.91 -27.91 66.10
C ARG A 646 -15.68 -28.30 67.37
N GLU A 647 -16.91 -27.83 67.50
CA GLU A 647 -17.71 -28.00 68.72
C GLU A 647 -18.62 -29.21 68.64
N SER A 648 -18.69 -29.96 69.74
CA SER A 648 -19.67 -31.03 69.89
C SER A 648 -21.01 -30.46 70.35
N GLN A 649 -22.07 -30.77 69.60
CA GLN A 649 -23.44 -30.30 69.84
C GLN A 649 -24.35 -31.44 70.31
N HIS A 650 -25.37 -31.10 71.09
CA HIS A 650 -26.44 -32.02 71.45
C HIS A 650 -27.42 -32.17 70.27
N TYR A 651 -27.27 -33.23 69.48
CA TYR A 651 -28.00 -33.37 68.21
C TYR A 651 -29.21 -34.30 68.29
N LEU A 652 -29.23 -35.23 69.23
CA LEU A 652 -30.30 -36.21 69.36
C LEU A 652 -30.58 -36.52 70.83
N PHE A 653 -31.85 -36.49 71.20
CA PHE A 653 -32.35 -37.12 72.41
C PHE A 653 -33.21 -38.32 72.00
N ALA A 654 -32.80 -39.53 72.36
CA ALA A 654 -33.44 -40.76 71.93
C ALA A 654 -33.31 -41.89 72.98
N GLY A 655 -33.75 -43.11 72.62
CA GLY A 655 -33.48 -44.31 73.41
C GLY A 655 -31.98 -44.56 73.59
N ALA A 656 -31.58 -45.27 74.64
CA ALA A 656 -30.18 -45.60 74.93
C ALA A 656 -29.65 -46.84 74.17
N GLU A 657 -30.23 -47.14 73.02
CA GLU A 657 -29.87 -48.31 72.20
C GLU A 657 -28.51 -48.10 71.52
N PRO A 658 -27.59 -49.08 71.54
CA PRO A 658 -26.27 -48.94 70.90
C PRO A 658 -26.36 -48.62 69.40
N GLU A 659 -27.40 -49.10 68.73
CA GLU A 659 -27.65 -48.92 67.30
C GLU A 659 -27.92 -47.44 66.94
N LEU A 660 -28.48 -46.66 67.86
CA LEU A 660 -28.73 -45.23 67.66
C LEU A 660 -27.44 -44.40 67.69
N LEU A 661 -26.41 -44.86 68.39
CA LEU A 661 -25.09 -44.21 68.39
C LEU A 661 -24.40 -44.32 67.02
N GLU A 662 -24.69 -45.39 66.27
CA GLU A 662 -24.11 -45.64 64.94
C GLU A 662 -24.84 -44.90 63.81
N LEU A 663 -26.01 -44.32 64.07
CA LEU A 663 -26.81 -43.58 63.09
C LEU A 663 -26.23 -42.18 62.82
N ALA A 664 -25.68 -41.97 61.63
CA ALA A 664 -25.02 -40.69 61.27
C ALA A 664 -26.05 -39.56 61.10
N CYS A 665 -27.24 -39.90 60.61
CA CYS A 665 -28.36 -38.97 60.51
C CYS A 665 -29.65 -39.51 61.15
N PRO A 666 -29.99 -39.10 62.38
CA PRO A 666 -31.19 -39.57 63.08
C PRO A 666 -32.47 -38.79 62.72
N ARG A 667 -32.48 -38.00 61.63
CA ARG A 667 -33.61 -37.09 61.33
C ARG A 667 -34.96 -37.82 61.21
N GLY A 668 -34.96 -39.03 60.65
CA GLY A 668 -36.18 -39.83 60.48
C GLY A 668 -36.85 -40.27 61.77
N LEU A 669 -36.15 -40.18 62.90
CA LEU A 669 -36.62 -40.68 64.21
C LEU A 669 -37.39 -39.62 65.01
N ALA A 670 -37.38 -38.36 64.57
CA ALA A 670 -38.00 -37.27 65.33
C ALA A 670 -39.50 -37.51 65.56
N GLY A 671 -39.93 -37.41 66.83
CA GLY A 671 -41.32 -37.66 67.23
C GLY A 671 -41.67 -39.13 67.48
N GLU A 672 -40.74 -40.07 67.32
CA GLU A 672 -40.96 -41.46 67.69
C GLU A 672 -41.07 -41.62 69.22
N PRO A 673 -41.99 -42.46 69.73
CA PRO A 673 -42.17 -42.68 71.16
C PRO A 673 -41.09 -43.60 71.74
N ILE A 674 -40.49 -43.21 72.85
CA ILE A 674 -39.50 -43.99 73.61
C ILE A 674 -40.16 -44.49 74.89
N ALA A 675 -40.21 -45.81 75.06
CA ALA A 675 -40.82 -46.42 76.23
C ALA A 675 -39.84 -46.49 77.42
N SER A 676 -39.99 -45.61 78.41
CA SER A 676 -39.25 -45.65 79.69
C SER A 676 -40.14 -46.02 80.89
N GLN A 677 -39.53 -46.48 81.99
CA GLN A 677 -40.17 -46.82 83.26
C GLN A 677 -39.67 -45.88 84.37
N LEU A 678 -40.52 -45.56 85.35
CA LEU A 678 -40.10 -44.75 86.51
C LEU A 678 -39.17 -45.57 87.44
N PRO A 679 -38.21 -44.93 88.13
CA PRO A 679 -37.32 -45.60 89.10
C PRO A 679 -38.09 -46.36 90.19
N ASP A 680 -37.60 -47.54 90.59
CA ASP A 680 -38.25 -48.45 91.56
C ASP A 680 -38.52 -47.85 92.96
N SER A 681 -38.00 -46.67 93.26
CA SER A 681 -38.05 -46.03 94.60
C SER A 681 -39.25 -45.10 94.85
N ARG A 682 -40.29 -45.07 93.99
CA ARG A 682 -41.48 -44.25 94.21
C ARG A 682 -42.78 -45.04 94.11
N LEU A 683 -43.57 -44.98 95.19
CA LEU A 683 -44.89 -45.61 95.35
C LEU A 683 -45.86 -45.15 94.24
N ALA A 684 -46.46 -46.13 93.57
CA ALA A 684 -47.20 -46.01 92.33
C ALA A 684 -48.67 -45.60 92.53
N LEU A 685 -49.13 -44.71 91.63
CA LEU A 685 -50.51 -44.67 91.12
C LEU A 685 -50.38 -44.69 89.59
N VAL A 686 -50.67 -45.86 88.99
CA VAL A 686 -50.91 -46.24 87.57
C VAL A 686 -50.59 -45.21 86.45
N PRO A 687 -50.03 -45.59 85.28
CA PRO A 687 -49.10 -46.68 84.95
C PRO A 687 -47.63 -46.22 85.09
N ASN A 688 -46.72 -47.16 85.38
CA ASN A 688 -45.28 -46.89 85.59
C ASN A 688 -44.52 -46.67 84.25
N ARG A 689 -45.04 -45.80 83.36
CA ARG A 689 -44.49 -45.56 82.02
C ARG A 689 -44.34 -44.06 81.76
N LEU A 690 -43.10 -43.63 81.49
CA LEU A 690 -42.81 -42.32 80.89
C LEU A 690 -42.63 -42.55 79.39
N THR A 691 -43.49 -41.93 78.58
CA THR A 691 -43.27 -41.90 77.12
C THR A 691 -42.51 -40.63 76.81
N TYR A 692 -41.25 -40.78 76.44
CA TYR A 692 -40.49 -39.69 75.87
C TYR A 692 -40.72 -39.68 74.36
N PHE A 693 -40.43 -38.56 73.72
CA PHE A 693 -40.41 -38.47 72.26
C PHE A 693 -38.99 -38.13 71.83
N VAL A 694 -38.52 -38.82 70.79
CA VAL A 694 -37.24 -38.49 70.17
C VAL A 694 -37.29 -37.04 69.71
N SER A 695 -36.27 -36.27 70.08
CA SER A 695 -36.14 -34.88 69.64
C SER A 695 -34.76 -34.62 69.06
N LEU A 696 -34.68 -33.62 68.17
CA LEU A 696 -33.44 -33.16 67.54
C LEU A 696 -33.16 -31.74 68.05
N PRO A 697 -32.45 -31.58 69.18
CA PRO A 697 -32.23 -30.25 69.77
C PRO A 697 -31.42 -29.34 68.86
N THR A 698 -30.58 -29.90 67.99
CA THR A 698 -29.81 -29.18 66.98
C THR A 698 -29.91 -29.92 65.65
N THR A 699 -30.32 -29.20 64.60
CA THR A 699 -30.37 -29.74 63.23
C THR A 699 -29.14 -29.32 62.43
N ALA A 700 -28.77 -30.10 61.41
CA ALA A 700 -27.66 -29.75 60.51
C ALA A 700 -27.90 -28.40 59.80
N GLU A 701 -29.14 -28.12 59.41
CA GLU A 701 -29.55 -26.87 58.77
C GLU A 701 -29.32 -25.65 59.68
N ALA A 702 -29.70 -25.75 60.96
CA ALA A 702 -29.47 -24.69 61.94
C ALA A 702 -27.97 -24.44 62.15
N GLN A 703 -27.17 -25.50 62.11
CA GLN A 703 -25.71 -25.39 62.24
C GLN A 703 -25.07 -24.69 61.04
N PHE A 704 -25.48 -25.02 59.80
CA PHE A 704 -25.01 -24.29 58.63
C PHE A 704 -25.38 -22.81 58.69
N GLN A 705 -26.64 -22.45 59.01
CA GLN A 705 -27.08 -21.05 59.11
C GLN A 705 -26.31 -20.27 60.19
N ALA A 706 -25.98 -20.93 61.31
CA ALA A 706 -25.27 -20.29 62.41
C ALA A 706 -23.77 -20.10 62.14
N ASN A 707 -23.16 -20.95 61.30
CA ASN A 707 -21.71 -21.06 61.20
C ASN A 707 -21.10 -20.84 59.81
N TRP A 708 -21.90 -20.73 58.74
CA TRP A 708 -21.35 -20.67 57.37
C TRP A 708 -20.59 -19.36 57.10
N ASP A 709 -21.29 -18.23 57.16
CA ASP A 709 -20.77 -16.87 56.92
C ASP A 709 -20.67 -16.04 58.21
N ARG A 710 -21.06 -16.63 59.34
CA ARG A 710 -21.07 -16.02 60.69
C ARG A 710 -20.60 -17.05 61.70
N GLY A 711 -20.39 -16.64 62.95
CA GLY A 711 -20.03 -17.56 64.03
C GLY A 711 -18.64 -18.16 63.79
N ALA A 712 -18.58 -19.46 63.49
CA ALA A 712 -17.32 -20.15 63.19
C ALA A 712 -16.76 -19.85 61.78
N GLU A 713 -17.55 -19.28 60.87
CA GLU A 713 -17.15 -18.91 59.50
C GLU A 713 -16.58 -20.10 58.69
N TRP A 714 -17.31 -21.21 58.67
CA TRP A 714 -16.92 -22.45 57.99
C TRP A 714 -16.54 -22.26 56.52
N ARG A 715 -17.11 -21.27 55.85
CA ARG A 715 -16.74 -20.90 54.48
C ARG A 715 -15.24 -20.61 54.33
N ASP A 716 -14.62 -19.99 55.33
CA ASP A 716 -13.22 -19.58 55.29
C ASP A 716 -12.27 -20.73 55.71
N TRP A 717 -12.79 -21.74 56.39
CA TRP A 717 -12.02 -22.93 56.78
C TRP A 717 -11.61 -23.76 55.56
N PHE A 718 -12.45 -23.79 54.53
CA PHE A 718 -12.10 -24.40 53.25
C PHE A 718 -10.94 -23.69 52.55
N VAL A 719 -10.61 -22.46 52.95
CA VAL A 719 -9.50 -21.66 52.40
C VAL A 719 -8.23 -21.85 53.24
N THR A 720 -8.37 -21.81 54.57
CA THR A 720 -7.24 -21.92 55.52
C THR A 720 -6.79 -23.35 55.76
N GLY A 721 -7.65 -24.34 55.47
CA GLY A 721 -7.41 -25.75 55.75
C GLY A 721 -7.69 -26.16 57.20
N ASP A 722 -8.30 -25.30 58.02
CA ASP A 722 -8.62 -25.65 59.41
C ASP A 722 -9.73 -26.71 59.47
N ARG A 723 -9.41 -27.90 59.98
CA ARG A 723 -10.33 -29.06 60.07
C ARG A 723 -11.01 -29.44 58.75
N VAL A 724 -10.33 -29.16 57.64
CA VAL A 724 -10.76 -29.54 56.29
C VAL A 724 -9.78 -30.58 55.72
N GLU A 725 -10.29 -31.75 55.39
CA GLU A 725 -9.56 -32.81 54.70
C GLU A 725 -9.87 -32.75 53.20
N THR A 726 -8.85 -32.70 52.34
CA THR A 726 -9.04 -32.76 50.88
C THR A 726 -9.04 -34.22 50.44
N LEU A 727 -10.18 -34.68 49.92
CA LEU A 727 -10.39 -36.06 49.47
C LEU A 727 -10.05 -36.22 47.98
N VAL A 728 -10.41 -35.24 47.16
CA VAL A 728 -10.16 -35.20 45.72
C VAL A 728 -9.74 -33.79 45.33
N GLN A 729 -8.73 -33.67 44.45
CA GLN A 729 -8.34 -32.43 43.80
C GLN A 729 -7.80 -32.75 42.40
N ARG A 730 -8.37 -32.13 41.37
CA ARG A 730 -7.86 -32.15 40.00
C ARG A 730 -6.98 -30.92 39.74
N ASP A 731 -6.02 -31.06 38.85
CA ASP A 731 -5.11 -30.00 38.39
C ASP A 731 -5.68 -29.22 37.19
N GLY A 732 -6.48 -29.87 36.33
CA GLY A 732 -7.10 -29.28 35.16
C GLY A 732 -6.27 -29.42 33.87
N ASP A 733 -5.15 -30.15 33.89
CA ASP A 733 -4.22 -30.26 32.75
C ASP A 733 -4.90 -30.80 31.49
N ALA A 734 -5.81 -31.77 31.66
CA ALA A 734 -6.59 -32.33 30.56
C ALA A 734 -7.60 -31.34 29.95
N LEU A 735 -8.05 -30.34 30.72
CA LEU A 735 -8.99 -29.31 30.28
C LEU A 735 -8.27 -28.14 29.60
N THR A 736 -7.04 -27.82 30.02
CA THR A 736 -6.24 -26.72 29.46
C THR A 736 -6.14 -26.80 27.93
N ALA A 737 -5.81 -27.97 27.38
CA ALA A 737 -5.71 -28.15 25.92
C ALA A 737 -7.05 -27.92 25.18
N ARG A 738 -8.17 -28.18 25.86
CA ARG A 738 -9.52 -27.97 25.30
C ARG A 738 -9.93 -26.51 25.35
N VAL A 739 -9.58 -25.82 26.45
CA VAL A 739 -9.75 -24.36 26.58
C VAL A 739 -8.94 -23.64 25.52
N GLU A 740 -7.67 -24.01 25.34
CA GLU A 740 -6.80 -23.48 24.29
C GLU A 740 -7.43 -23.64 22.89
N ALA A 741 -7.95 -24.84 22.59
CA ALA A 741 -8.60 -25.11 21.31
C ALA A 741 -9.88 -24.29 21.12
N GLU A 742 -10.69 -24.09 22.17
CA GLU A 742 -11.91 -23.28 22.07
C GLU A 742 -11.61 -21.78 21.98
N LEU A 743 -10.62 -21.27 22.70
CA LEU A 743 -10.16 -19.87 22.55
C LEU A 743 -9.70 -19.61 21.12
N ALA A 744 -8.86 -20.49 20.56
CA ALA A 744 -8.42 -20.40 19.17
C ALA A 744 -9.61 -20.49 18.17
N SER A 745 -10.60 -21.34 18.45
CA SER A 745 -11.84 -21.45 17.67
C SER A 745 -12.67 -20.17 17.72
N LEU A 746 -12.83 -19.57 18.90
CA LEU A 746 -13.54 -18.32 19.12
C LEU A 746 -12.84 -17.14 18.42
N ALA A 747 -11.52 -17.01 18.58
CA ALA A 747 -10.72 -16.03 17.87
C ALA A 747 -10.88 -16.19 16.35
N SER A 748 -10.75 -17.41 15.82
CA SER A 748 -10.95 -17.69 14.38
C SER A 748 -12.38 -17.36 13.90
N ARG A 749 -13.40 -17.61 14.72
CA ARG A 749 -14.80 -17.23 14.41
C ARG A 749 -14.96 -15.71 14.34
N ARG A 750 -14.43 -14.98 15.33
CA ARG A 750 -14.43 -13.51 15.37
C ARG A 750 -13.75 -12.93 14.14
N GLU A 751 -12.54 -13.39 13.83
CA GLU A 751 -11.75 -12.92 12.68
C GLU A 751 -12.49 -13.17 11.36
N ARG A 752 -13.12 -14.34 11.18
CA ARG A 752 -13.93 -14.63 9.98
C ARG A 752 -15.16 -13.73 9.87
N GLN A 753 -15.85 -13.45 10.97
CA GLN A 753 -17.02 -12.56 10.98
C GLN A 753 -16.65 -11.13 10.64
N LEU A 754 -15.58 -10.60 11.24
CA LEU A 754 -15.05 -9.26 10.95
C LEU A 754 -14.59 -9.17 9.49
N ALA A 755 -13.76 -10.11 9.04
CA ALA A 755 -13.25 -10.13 7.67
C ALA A 755 -14.40 -10.26 6.64
N GLY A 756 -15.43 -11.06 6.92
CA GLY A 756 -16.60 -11.19 6.06
C GLY A 756 -17.32 -9.85 5.85
N ARG A 757 -17.52 -9.07 6.93
CA ARG A 757 -18.13 -7.74 6.86
C ARG A 757 -17.25 -6.73 6.13
N LEU A 758 -15.94 -6.71 6.41
CA LEU A 758 -15.01 -5.78 5.78
C LEU A 758 -14.80 -6.04 4.28
N LEU A 759 -14.73 -7.31 3.88
CA LEU A 759 -14.44 -7.69 2.50
C LEU A 759 -15.67 -7.69 1.60
N ASN A 760 -16.88 -7.79 2.15
CA ASN A 760 -18.08 -7.80 1.35
C ASN A 760 -18.31 -6.43 0.69
N PRO A 761 -18.62 -6.39 -0.62
CA PRO A 761 -19.08 -5.18 -1.26
C PRO A 761 -20.45 -4.78 -0.71
N ILE A 762 -20.69 -3.48 -0.51
CA ILE A 762 -22.02 -2.99 -0.16
C ILE A 762 -23.02 -3.44 -1.21
N LEU A 763 -24.07 -4.14 -0.77
CA LEU A 763 -25.30 -4.30 -1.53
C LEU A 763 -26.24 -3.12 -1.20
N PRO A 764 -27.08 -2.65 -2.14
CA PRO A 764 -27.96 -1.49 -1.93
C PRO A 764 -28.92 -1.56 -0.73
N SER A 765 -29.05 -2.72 -0.09
CA SER A 765 -29.92 -2.98 1.07
C SER A 765 -29.15 -3.32 2.35
N ALA A 766 -27.83 -3.12 2.40
CA ALA A 766 -27.00 -3.51 3.53
C ALA A 766 -26.87 -2.36 4.56
N ASP A 767 -27.56 -2.48 5.70
CA ASP A 767 -27.46 -1.56 6.85
C ASP A 767 -26.26 -1.87 7.78
N ASP A 768 -25.24 -2.59 7.29
CA ASP A 768 -24.09 -2.93 8.10
C ASP A 768 -23.09 -1.75 8.20
N ALA A 769 -23.08 -1.07 9.35
CA ALA A 769 -22.21 0.07 9.63
C ALA A 769 -20.72 -0.22 9.33
N LEU A 770 -20.23 -1.43 9.62
CA LEU A 770 -18.84 -1.79 9.40
C LEU A 770 -18.50 -1.88 7.89
N SER A 771 -19.41 -2.48 7.11
CA SER A 771 -19.30 -2.54 5.65
C SER A 771 -19.36 -1.15 5.00
N LEU A 772 -20.19 -0.25 5.55
CA LEU A 772 -20.31 1.15 5.11
C LEU A 772 -19.02 1.93 5.37
N ALA A 773 -18.49 1.88 6.60
CA ALA A 773 -17.23 2.55 6.95
C ALA A 773 -16.05 2.05 6.11
N MET A 774 -15.95 0.73 5.88
CA MET A 774 -14.91 0.18 5.00
C MET A 774 -15.06 0.66 3.56
N ALA A 775 -16.28 0.83 3.06
CA ALA A 775 -16.48 1.36 1.71
C ALA A 775 -16.06 2.83 1.60
N GLU A 776 -16.27 3.63 2.65
CA GLU A 776 -15.80 5.01 2.67
C GLU A 776 -14.27 5.09 2.68
N VAL A 777 -13.58 4.22 3.45
CA VAL A 777 -12.12 4.08 3.40
C VAL A 777 -11.63 3.71 2.00
N VAL A 778 -12.30 2.74 1.34
CA VAL A 778 -11.97 2.35 -0.04
C VAL A 778 -12.18 3.49 -1.01
N GLU A 779 -13.27 4.24 -0.87
CA GLU A 779 -13.58 5.39 -1.71
C GLU A 779 -12.50 6.46 -1.62
N PHE A 780 -12.12 6.90 -0.42
CA PHE A 780 -11.07 7.92 -0.28
C PHE A 780 -9.71 7.41 -0.75
N THR A 781 -9.36 6.15 -0.47
CA THR A 781 -8.11 5.54 -0.96
C THR A 781 -8.09 5.49 -2.49
N THR A 782 -9.22 5.14 -3.11
CA THR A 782 -9.38 5.14 -4.57
C THR A 782 -9.25 6.54 -5.13
N LEU A 783 -9.92 7.54 -4.53
CA LEU A 783 -9.84 8.93 -4.99
C LEU A 783 -8.41 9.49 -4.87
N ILE A 784 -7.69 9.23 -3.78
CA ILE A 784 -6.29 9.65 -3.64
C ILE A 784 -5.46 9.10 -4.79
N ARG A 785 -5.56 7.80 -5.07
CA ARG A 785 -4.86 7.18 -6.19
C ARG A 785 -5.22 7.84 -7.52
N ARG A 786 -6.51 8.04 -7.80
CA ARG A 786 -6.99 8.63 -9.06
C ARG A 786 -6.55 10.09 -9.23
N VAL A 787 -6.54 10.87 -8.16
CA VAL A 787 -5.98 12.24 -8.16
C VAL A 787 -4.49 12.23 -8.45
N LEU A 788 -3.73 11.30 -7.87
CA LEU A 788 -2.30 11.14 -8.16
C LEU A 788 -2.05 10.73 -9.61
N GLU A 789 -2.86 9.83 -10.17
CA GLU A 789 -2.73 9.40 -11.58
C GLU A 789 -3.03 10.53 -12.58
N ILE A 790 -4.00 11.39 -12.28
CA ILE A 790 -4.42 12.50 -13.17
C ILE A 790 -3.54 13.73 -12.97
N HIS A 791 -3.38 14.19 -11.73
CA HIS A 791 -2.78 15.49 -11.46
C HIS A 791 -1.30 15.43 -11.08
N TYR A 792 -0.79 14.25 -10.72
CA TYR A 792 0.63 14.04 -10.35
C TYR A 792 1.24 12.79 -11.02
N PRO A 793 1.02 12.56 -12.33
CA PRO A 793 1.37 11.32 -13.00
C PRO A 793 2.87 10.99 -12.91
N ARG A 794 3.76 11.98 -13.06
CA ARG A 794 5.21 11.74 -13.03
C ARG A 794 5.68 11.35 -11.64
N LEU A 795 5.18 12.05 -10.63
CA LEU A 795 5.47 11.71 -9.24
C LEU A 795 5.06 10.27 -8.94
N LEU A 796 3.85 9.85 -9.31
CA LEU A 796 3.37 8.49 -9.09
C LEU A 796 4.10 7.44 -9.97
N ARG A 797 4.57 7.81 -11.16
CA ARG A 797 5.29 6.90 -12.09
C ARG A 797 6.78 6.74 -11.78
N HIS A 798 7.40 7.66 -11.04
CA HIS A 798 8.87 7.70 -10.85
C HIS A 798 9.34 7.76 -9.40
N ASP A 799 8.47 8.09 -8.43
CA ASP A 799 8.84 8.08 -7.01
C ASP A 799 8.55 6.73 -6.34
N ASP A 800 9.62 6.04 -5.94
CA ASP A 800 9.55 4.71 -5.30
C ASP A 800 8.69 4.73 -4.02
N GLN A 801 8.87 5.75 -3.18
CA GLN A 801 8.23 5.81 -1.87
C GLN A 801 6.72 6.04 -2.01
N LEU A 802 6.32 7.02 -2.83
CA LEU A 802 4.92 7.29 -3.11
C LEU A 802 4.24 6.11 -3.81
N ARG A 803 4.89 5.54 -4.82
CA ARG A 803 4.34 4.39 -5.58
C ARG A 803 4.06 3.20 -4.65
N SER A 804 4.96 2.92 -3.70
CA SER A 804 4.81 1.85 -2.70
C SER A 804 3.58 2.00 -1.80
N LEU A 805 3.22 3.23 -1.46
CA LEU A 805 2.10 3.55 -0.57
C LEU A 805 0.75 3.63 -1.30
N VAL A 806 0.76 3.62 -2.63
CA VAL A 806 -0.46 3.69 -3.46
C VAL A 806 -0.76 2.37 -4.15
N SER A 807 0.25 1.70 -4.71
CA SER A 807 0.07 0.49 -5.55
C SER A 807 0.79 -0.75 -5.02
N GLY A 808 1.72 -0.57 -4.08
CA GLY A 808 2.51 -1.67 -3.52
C GLY A 808 1.83 -2.42 -2.38
N ASP A 809 2.50 -3.47 -1.91
CA ASP A 809 2.08 -4.20 -0.71
C ASP A 809 2.12 -3.32 0.57
N ALA A 810 2.83 -2.19 0.60
CA ALA A 810 2.75 -1.26 1.73
C ALA A 810 1.56 -0.28 1.62
N GLY A 811 0.72 -0.40 0.58
CA GLY A 811 -0.26 0.61 0.22
C GLY A 811 -1.38 0.90 1.22
N LEU A 812 -2.05 2.04 1.04
CA LEU A 812 -3.22 2.45 1.83
C LEU A 812 -4.27 1.33 1.97
N LEU A 813 -5.08 1.41 3.03
CA LEU A 813 -6.11 0.39 3.29
C LEU A 813 -7.19 0.39 2.19
N GLY A 814 -7.29 -0.74 1.48
CA GLY A 814 -8.41 -1.10 0.62
C GLY A 814 -8.85 -2.53 0.89
N ARG A 815 -9.92 -2.99 0.21
CA ARG A 815 -10.43 -4.37 0.39
C ARG A 815 -9.39 -5.43 0.02
N ASP A 816 -8.65 -5.23 -1.06
CA ASP A 816 -7.61 -6.18 -1.46
C ASP A 816 -6.46 -6.20 -0.44
N ARG A 817 -6.16 -5.05 0.17
CA ARG A 817 -5.17 -4.97 1.26
C ARG A 817 -5.64 -5.68 2.51
N VAL A 818 -6.90 -5.53 2.90
CA VAL A 818 -7.50 -6.28 4.02
C VAL A 818 -7.45 -7.79 3.74
N ARG A 819 -7.76 -8.22 2.50
CA ARG A 819 -7.67 -9.63 2.10
C ARG A 819 -6.25 -10.15 2.25
N HIS A 820 -5.26 -9.41 1.73
CA HIS A 820 -3.86 -9.78 1.82
C HIS A 820 -3.35 -9.85 3.28
N LEU A 821 -3.70 -8.87 4.12
CA LEU A 821 -3.32 -8.88 5.54
C LEU A 821 -3.93 -10.07 6.28
N ARG A 822 -5.19 -10.40 5.98
CA ARG A 822 -5.84 -11.61 6.51
C ARG A 822 -5.11 -12.88 6.07
N ASP A 823 -4.76 -12.98 4.79
CA ASP A 823 -4.07 -14.15 4.25
C ASP A 823 -2.64 -14.29 4.83
N GLN A 824 -2.06 -13.19 5.33
CA GLN A 824 -0.82 -13.16 6.13
C GLN A 824 -1.02 -13.46 7.62
N GLY A 825 -2.25 -13.73 8.07
CA GLY A 825 -2.55 -14.02 9.48
C GLY A 825 -2.57 -12.78 10.38
N VAL A 826 -2.67 -11.58 9.82
CA VAL A 826 -2.81 -10.35 10.61
C VAL A 826 -4.23 -10.25 11.16
N SER A 827 -4.36 -10.12 12.49
CA SER A 827 -5.66 -9.89 13.14
C SER A 827 -6.33 -8.62 12.63
N MET A 828 -7.65 -8.68 12.42
CA MET A 828 -8.48 -7.54 12.05
C MET A 828 -8.41 -6.41 13.09
N ALA A 829 -8.11 -6.71 14.35
CA ALA A 829 -7.90 -5.71 15.41
C ALA A 829 -6.75 -4.73 15.11
N ARG A 830 -5.74 -5.19 14.35
CA ARG A 830 -4.55 -4.39 14.02
C ARG A 830 -4.76 -3.52 12.78
N LEU A 831 -5.84 -3.72 12.02
CA LEU A 831 -6.09 -2.98 10.78
C LEU A 831 -6.10 -1.45 10.98
N PRO A 832 -6.79 -0.89 11.99
CA PRO A 832 -6.82 0.56 12.17
C PRO A 832 -5.43 1.15 12.40
N ALA A 833 -4.61 0.50 13.24
CA ALA A 833 -3.25 0.93 13.52
C ALA A 833 -2.35 0.87 12.27
N ILE A 834 -2.45 -0.22 11.49
CA ILE A 834 -1.72 -0.35 10.21
C ILE A 834 -2.17 0.73 9.22
N GLY A 835 -3.47 1.00 9.15
CA GLY A 835 -4.03 2.06 8.29
C GLY A 835 -3.49 3.44 8.63
N GLN A 836 -3.53 3.80 9.92
CA GLN A 836 -3.03 5.09 10.38
C GLN A 836 -1.54 5.24 10.15
N GLN A 837 -0.74 4.20 10.41
CA GLN A 837 0.70 4.23 10.16
C GLN A 837 1.01 4.52 8.68
N ARG A 838 0.34 3.83 7.77
CA ARG A 838 0.54 4.00 6.31
C ARG A 838 0.05 5.36 5.82
N LEU A 839 -1.05 5.84 6.39
CA LEU A 839 -1.57 7.18 6.12
C LEU A 839 -0.58 8.26 6.53
N GLU A 840 0.02 8.14 7.72
CA GLU A 840 1.00 9.09 8.22
C GLU A 840 2.28 9.07 7.38
N GLN A 841 2.78 7.89 7.01
CA GLN A 841 3.91 7.76 6.09
C GLN A 841 3.64 8.48 4.75
N LEU A 842 2.45 8.27 4.18
CA LEU A 842 2.06 8.96 2.95
C LEU A 842 2.00 10.47 3.13
N ARG A 843 1.46 10.93 4.27
CA ARG A 843 1.37 12.35 4.63
C ARG A 843 2.76 12.97 4.78
N GLU A 844 3.70 12.31 5.45
CA GLU A 844 5.08 12.76 5.62
C GLU A 844 5.78 12.92 4.27
N ILE A 845 5.71 11.89 3.41
CA ILE A 845 6.29 11.95 2.05
C ILE A 845 5.64 13.08 1.26
N TRP A 846 4.31 13.17 1.28
CA TRP A 846 3.59 14.22 0.57
C TRP A 846 4.02 15.61 1.02
N LEU A 847 4.05 15.88 2.33
CA LEU A 847 4.42 17.19 2.88
C LEU A 847 5.89 17.55 2.67
N SER A 848 6.76 16.57 2.37
CA SER A 848 8.16 16.82 1.99
C SER A 848 8.31 17.40 0.58
N LEU A 849 7.28 17.27 -0.26
CA LEU A 849 7.28 17.81 -1.62
C LEU A 849 7.07 19.33 -1.64
N PRO A 850 7.65 20.03 -2.63
CA PRO A 850 7.44 21.48 -2.80
C PRO A 850 5.95 21.85 -2.83
N ALA A 851 5.60 22.93 -2.13
CA ALA A 851 4.21 23.39 -2.05
C ALA A 851 3.66 23.74 -3.44
N GLU A 852 4.49 24.34 -4.29
CA GLU A 852 4.15 24.72 -5.66
C GLU A 852 3.75 23.51 -6.50
N LEU A 853 4.49 22.40 -6.38
CA LEU A 853 4.15 21.13 -7.02
C LEU A 853 2.80 20.60 -6.49
N ARG A 854 2.64 20.55 -5.16
CA ARG A 854 1.41 20.04 -4.55
C ARG A 854 0.18 20.85 -4.93
N GLU A 855 0.28 22.17 -5.05
CA GLU A 855 -0.86 23.03 -5.36
C GLU A 855 -1.22 23.06 -6.86
N SER A 856 -0.24 22.96 -7.76
CA SER A 856 -0.46 23.15 -9.21
C SER A 856 -0.49 21.86 -10.04
N GLY A 857 0.01 20.75 -9.51
CA GLY A 857 0.08 19.48 -10.22
C GLY A 857 1.05 19.47 -11.41
N GLN A 858 0.92 18.44 -12.26
CA GLN A 858 1.80 18.15 -13.38
C GLN A 858 0.99 17.84 -14.65
N LEU A 859 1.50 18.23 -15.82
CA LEU A 859 0.91 17.81 -17.10
C LEU A 859 1.11 16.31 -17.32
N ALA A 860 0.20 15.70 -18.08
CA ALA A 860 0.33 14.31 -18.49
C ALA A 860 1.57 14.13 -19.38
N PRO A 861 2.43 13.11 -19.14
CA PRO A 861 3.60 12.87 -19.97
C PRO A 861 3.29 12.69 -21.46
N GLU A 862 2.10 12.16 -21.77
CA GLU A 862 1.61 11.97 -23.14
C GLU A 862 1.35 13.29 -23.87
N LEU A 863 0.94 14.35 -23.17
CA LEU A 863 0.81 15.69 -23.75
C LEU A 863 2.17 16.29 -24.07
N ASP A 864 3.15 16.15 -23.17
CA ASP A 864 4.53 16.62 -23.41
C ASP A 864 5.12 15.94 -24.66
N TYR A 865 4.94 14.62 -24.79
CA TYR A 865 5.37 13.86 -25.97
C TYR A 865 4.70 14.36 -27.26
N GLY A 866 3.37 14.54 -27.25
CA GLY A 866 2.66 15.02 -28.44
C GLY A 866 3.05 16.46 -28.81
N LEU A 867 3.26 17.34 -27.84
CA LEU A 867 3.76 18.70 -28.07
C LEU A 867 5.15 18.70 -28.73
N GLU A 868 6.05 17.80 -28.31
CA GLU A 868 7.36 17.63 -28.96
C GLU A 868 7.21 17.21 -30.42
N GLN A 869 6.28 16.30 -30.74
CA GLN A 869 6.01 15.89 -32.13
C GLN A 869 5.45 17.04 -32.97
N LEU A 870 4.53 17.83 -32.39
CA LEU A 870 3.95 18.99 -33.05
C LEU A 870 5.00 20.07 -33.33
N GLU A 871 5.89 20.32 -32.38
CA GLU A 871 6.99 21.26 -32.55
C GLU A 871 7.96 20.83 -33.65
N GLN A 872 8.34 19.54 -33.68
CA GLN A 872 9.17 19.01 -34.76
C GLN A 872 8.52 19.22 -36.14
N LEU A 873 7.21 19.06 -36.22
CA LEU A 873 6.44 19.29 -37.43
C LEU A 873 6.41 20.77 -37.84
N ILE A 874 6.27 21.70 -36.88
CA ILE A 874 6.33 23.15 -37.13
C ILE A 874 7.73 23.58 -37.59
N VAL A 875 8.79 23.01 -37.00
CA VAL A 875 10.17 23.29 -37.42
C VAL A 875 10.39 22.78 -38.84
N LEU A 876 9.95 21.57 -39.15
CA LEU A 876 10.03 21.00 -40.49
C LEU A 876 9.29 21.87 -41.52
N SER A 877 8.09 22.35 -41.18
CA SER A 877 7.30 23.21 -42.08
C SER A 877 8.02 24.51 -42.41
N ARG A 878 8.71 25.12 -41.44
CA ARG A 878 9.48 26.36 -41.66
C ARG A 878 10.75 26.14 -42.47
N GLN A 879 11.47 25.04 -42.22
CA GLN A 879 12.69 24.71 -42.97
C GLN A 879 12.40 24.52 -44.46
N LEU A 880 11.29 23.86 -44.80
CA LEU A 880 10.91 23.63 -46.20
C LEU A 880 10.48 24.91 -46.91
N LEU A 881 9.86 25.86 -46.19
CA LEU A 881 9.53 27.19 -46.73
C LEU A 881 10.78 28.01 -47.07
N LEU A 882 11.82 27.95 -46.24
CA LEU A 882 13.09 28.64 -46.48
C LEU A 882 13.86 28.05 -47.68
N VAL A 883 13.70 26.75 -47.96
CA VAL A 883 14.32 26.11 -49.13
C VAL A 883 13.60 26.49 -50.43
N ASP A 884 12.28 26.67 -50.40
CA ASP A 884 11.50 27.13 -51.57
C ASP A 884 11.81 28.60 -51.93
N GLU A 885 12.09 29.47 -50.94
CA GLU A 885 12.52 30.87 -51.20
C GLU A 885 13.94 30.99 -51.77
N LEU A 886 14.79 29.98 -51.56
CA LEU A 886 16.18 29.92 -52.07
C LEU A 886 16.33 29.12 -53.36
N SER A 887 15.26 28.48 -53.85
CA SER A 887 15.24 27.89 -55.18
C SER A 887 15.05 29.01 -56.21
N PRO A 888 15.98 29.23 -57.17
CA PRO A 888 15.69 30.10 -58.29
C PRO A 888 14.47 29.51 -59.03
N ASP A 889 13.48 30.35 -59.33
CA ASP A 889 12.34 30.00 -60.17
C ASP A 889 12.80 29.19 -61.41
N PRO A 890 12.02 28.19 -61.87
CA PRO A 890 12.35 27.44 -63.09
C PRO A 890 12.46 28.31 -64.35
#